data_AF-A0A372J8Y0-F1
#
_entry.id   AF-A0A372J8Y0-F1
#
_cell.length_a   1.000
_cell.length_b   1.000
_cell.length_c   1.000
_cell.angle_alpha   90.00
_cell.angle_beta   90.00
_cell.angle_gamma   90.00
#
_symmetry.space_group_name_H-M   'P 1'
#
loop_
_entity.id
_entity.type
_entity.pdbx_description
1 polymer ?
#
loop_
_entity_poly.entity_id
_entity_poly.type
_entity_poly.pdbx_seq_one_letter_code
_entity_poly.pdbx_strand_id
1 'polypeptide(L)'
;MRRLTLPAVLSAALAASAVSLVGAPAQAAPERPDQGRLDVLFVGAHPDDEAGTLSTLGQWNEFDKARTGVLTVTRGEGGGNAAGNEEGPPLGLLRESEERRAVGKAGVTDIHYLDKVDFFYTVSAPLTDDTWGHDATLAKVVRLVRQTRPKVIVTMEPAPLPGQHGNHQQAARLATEAYFAAADPKAFPSQLSEEKLRTWSPGRLFGTGGASGPAGPSCAADLTTTSPATLSYGVWGGRASARNGGKTWAQVEREAQRTYVSQGWGGFPDAPADPAKIGCDYFTQIHSRVPFTLGNTDPAAMLEGAVQPVKGGLPLGSRFYLTSDFGVTPGRAFTVTAHASSPRALDGAKAALTVPPGWNVTGSGSLGTLSDGERTTAFTVTPPADARTGRVRIAATLTAGAASGQTSSMVEVRPAVTGLQEPLPRVADFDAWAARNGVPALTGRMKRVLTLASGTSRQVRIDLANTTSSAQSGTVRLDLPKGFSADAESKPFTLAAGAKGAATFTVTNTDASLPTSNQGGSGGDYDLTVTTTPSSGAADVQKGGLELVPTAQLSKATTAPAIDGKESAGEYPGQEIDLSRMWEGTACDSAADCSATGKVSWTDDALNVLVKVRDDKQGTVLGADDCKRHWRSDSVEIAIDPRGDSENTSTTFKTGIFPRMSDGKPCFERDADAHQGPGAETAPGMQVASVVNEPYDGYTIEAKIPFKDLPTAVDPARMGLNIFVYDSDTQDKTGQTRIGWSTWGGVQGDPYRWAVTSLPGYTPPSGLPTTPPPPVMPTDAATSVNSPESILQAVRTGVPLAATSAAPASDTARIVGRPKVSGGSVTFELLATGPGTAYVHVWDGKVLGTRKVDIGRAGARSVTVPGASGWLTVAFESRKGGTASSAAQLTG
;
A
#
# COMPACT_ATOMS: atom_id res chain seq x y z
N MET A 1 -13.90 47.83 52.18
CA MET A 1 -14.06 47.63 53.64
C MET A 1 -14.65 46.23 53.86
N ARG A 2 -14.34 45.43 54.89
CA ARG A 2 -13.27 45.44 55.92
C ARG A 2 -12.42 44.16 55.66
N ARG A 3 -11.10 44.06 55.90
CA ARG A 3 -10.26 44.22 57.11
C ARG A 3 -10.59 43.25 58.28
N LEU A 4 -9.60 42.37 58.56
CA LEU A 4 -9.28 41.66 59.82
C LEU A 4 -10.29 40.55 60.25
N THR A 5 -9.91 39.49 60.99
CA THR A 5 -8.80 39.26 61.95
C THR A 5 -8.27 37.80 61.95
N LEU A 6 -6.99 37.59 62.33
CA LEU A 6 -6.48 36.34 62.93
C LEU A 6 -6.86 36.27 64.44
N PRO A 7 -6.77 35.11 65.10
CA PRO A 7 -5.66 34.95 66.05
C PRO A 7 -5.00 33.55 66.05
N ALA A 8 -3.78 33.51 66.56
CA ALA A 8 -3.00 32.30 66.79
C ALA A 8 -3.06 31.84 68.27
N VAL A 9 -2.27 30.79 68.54
CA VAL A 9 -1.50 30.46 69.77
C VAL A 9 -1.87 29.09 70.36
N LEU A 10 -1.01 28.09 70.14
CA LEU A 10 -0.16 27.53 71.21
C LEU A 10 0.93 26.61 70.63
N SER A 11 2.16 26.75 71.14
CA SER A 11 3.31 25.90 70.80
C SER A 11 3.61 24.92 71.93
N ALA A 12 3.93 23.66 71.61
CA ALA A 12 4.69 22.78 72.48
C ALA A 12 5.49 21.79 71.61
N ALA A 13 6.77 21.63 71.89
CA ALA A 13 7.70 20.83 71.10
C ALA A 13 7.81 19.39 71.62
N LEU A 14 8.26 18.47 70.75
CA LEU A 14 9.36 17.57 71.07
C LEU A 14 10.01 17.08 69.77
N ALA A 15 11.35 17.07 69.71
CA ALA A 15 12.09 16.59 68.56
C ALA A 15 12.36 15.07 68.66
N ALA A 16 12.16 14.34 67.56
CA ALA A 16 12.62 12.97 67.41
C ALA A 16 13.17 12.75 65.99
N SER A 17 14.44 12.36 65.94
CA SER A 17 15.32 12.06 64.80
C SER A 17 14.63 11.60 63.50
N ALA A 18 14.62 12.47 62.49
CA ALA A 18 14.39 12.06 61.11
C ALA A 18 15.68 11.47 60.51
N VAL A 19 15.73 10.14 60.35
CA VAL A 19 16.75 9.50 59.51
C VAL A 19 16.35 9.71 58.06
N SER A 20 17.02 10.64 57.38
CA SER A 20 16.86 10.88 55.95
C SER A 20 17.41 9.72 55.13
N LEU A 21 16.60 8.68 54.92
CA LEU A 21 16.81 7.73 53.83
C LEU A 21 16.53 8.44 52.51
N VAL A 22 17.56 9.12 51.99
CA VAL A 22 17.59 9.60 50.61
C VAL A 22 17.64 8.38 49.71
N GLY A 23 16.45 7.87 49.36
CA GLY A 23 16.31 6.88 48.29
C GLY A 23 16.89 7.48 47.02
N ALA A 24 17.86 6.78 46.41
CA ALA A 24 18.43 7.18 45.14
C ALA A 24 17.31 7.42 44.11
N PRO A 25 17.45 8.41 43.20
CA PRO A 25 16.45 8.66 42.18
C PRO A 25 16.19 7.36 41.42
N ALA A 26 14.91 6.98 41.31
CA ALA A 26 14.52 5.76 40.62
C ALA A 26 15.03 5.82 39.18
N GLN A 27 16.07 5.04 38.89
CA GLN A 27 16.57 4.91 37.53
C GLN A 27 15.44 4.32 36.69
N ALA A 28 14.99 5.09 35.71
CA ALA A 28 14.31 4.53 34.56
C ALA A 28 15.18 3.37 34.05
N ALA A 29 14.54 2.25 33.67
CA ALA A 29 15.27 1.12 33.11
C ALA A 29 16.18 1.65 31.98
N PRO A 30 17.51 1.46 32.06
CA PRO A 30 18.39 2.08 31.10
C PRO A 30 18.06 1.57 29.70
N GLU A 31 17.98 2.48 28.72
CA GLU A 31 18.04 2.12 27.31
C GLU A 31 19.26 1.21 27.14
N ARG A 32 19.04 -0.09 26.92
CA ARG A 32 20.13 -1.00 26.54
C ARG A 32 20.59 -0.55 25.17
N PRO A 33 21.82 -0.02 25.00
CA PRO A 33 22.06 0.90 23.90
C PRO A 33 21.80 0.36 22.51
N ASP A 34 21.89 -0.95 22.24
CA ASP A 34 21.75 -1.50 20.87
C ASP A 34 20.70 -2.60 20.67
N GLN A 35 19.83 -2.87 21.65
CA GLN A 35 18.70 -3.80 21.43
C GLN A 35 17.63 -3.12 20.56
N GLY A 36 17.10 -3.85 19.56
CA GLY A 36 16.06 -3.37 18.64
C GLY A 36 16.44 -2.28 17.63
N ARG A 37 17.68 -1.77 17.62
CA ARG A 37 18.11 -0.76 16.62
C ARG A 37 18.25 -1.33 15.21
N LEU A 38 17.82 -0.57 14.21
CA LEU A 38 17.91 -0.92 12.79
C LEU A 38 18.75 0.10 12.01
N ASP A 39 19.42 -0.35 10.95
CA ASP A 39 19.98 0.51 9.92
C ASP A 39 18.94 0.80 8.83
N VAL A 40 18.18 -0.23 8.44
CA VAL A 40 17.15 -0.18 7.40
C VAL A 40 15.83 -0.70 7.98
N LEU A 41 14.73 -0.01 7.69
CA LEU A 41 13.37 -0.51 7.89
C LEU A 41 12.66 -0.58 6.54
N PHE A 42 12.26 -1.77 6.11
CA PHE A 42 11.26 -1.94 5.05
C PHE A 42 9.87 -1.77 5.66
N VAL A 43 8.94 -1.12 4.94
CA VAL A 43 7.54 -0.95 5.35
C VAL A 43 6.61 -1.41 4.22
N GLY A 44 5.88 -2.50 4.45
CA GLY A 44 4.85 -3.06 3.57
C GLY A 44 3.50 -3.20 4.30
N ALA A 45 2.49 -3.67 3.57
CA ALA A 45 1.15 -3.91 4.09
C ALA A 45 0.95 -5.37 4.53
N HIS A 46 1.46 -6.33 3.75
CA HIS A 46 1.16 -7.76 3.85
C HIS A 46 2.44 -8.63 3.93
N PRO A 47 2.37 -9.84 4.53
CA PRO A 47 3.49 -10.78 4.57
C PRO A 47 3.75 -11.41 3.20
N ASP A 48 4.64 -10.79 2.42
CA ASP A 48 5.08 -11.09 1.03
C ASP A 48 5.60 -9.82 0.31
N ASP A 49 5.15 -8.63 0.71
CA ASP A 49 5.50 -7.35 0.08
C ASP A 49 7.01 -7.06 0.01
N GLU A 50 7.80 -7.58 0.94
CA GLU A 50 9.25 -7.41 1.00
C GLU A 50 10.00 -8.39 0.09
N ALA A 51 9.33 -9.43 -0.40
CA ALA A 51 9.95 -10.60 -1.02
C ALA A 51 10.68 -10.30 -2.34
N GLY A 52 10.28 -9.23 -3.05
CA GLY A 52 10.96 -8.71 -4.25
C GLY A 52 12.12 -7.76 -3.95
N THR A 53 12.58 -7.68 -2.69
CA THR A 53 13.75 -6.90 -2.26
C THR A 53 14.76 -7.72 -1.47
N LEU A 54 14.50 -9.03 -1.24
CA LEU A 54 15.32 -9.87 -0.37
C LEU A 54 16.72 -10.11 -0.94
N SER A 55 16.87 -10.04 -2.26
CA SER A 55 18.15 -9.93 -2.96
C SER A 55 18.96 -8.72 -2.44
N THR A 56 18.41 -7.51 -2.49
CA THR A 56 19.04 -6.28 -1.97
C THR A 56 19.29 -6.33 -0.46
N LEU A 57 18.26 -6.65 0.33
CA LEU A 57 18.35 -6.66 1.80
C LEU A 57 19.37 -7.71 2.27
N GLY A 58 19.46 -8.84 1.57
CA GLY A 58 20.42 -9.90 1.79
C GLY A 58 21.86 -9.49 1.47
N GLN A 59 22.06 -8.72 0.39
CA GLN A 59 23.37 -8.13 0.05
C GLN A 59 23.82 -7.13 1.12
N TRP A 60 22.96 -6.20 1.53
CA TRP A 60 23.28 -5.23 2.59
C TRP A 60 23.60 -5.90 3.93
N ASN A 61 22.95 -7.01 4.25
CA ASN A 61 23.27 -7.75 5.46
C ASN A 61 24.60 -8.52 5.36
N GLU A 62 24.88 -9.18 4.23
CA GLU A 62 26.10 -9.98 4.07
C GLU A 62 27.36 -9.12 3.89
N PHE A 63 27.31 -8.09 3.04
CA PHE A 63 28.49 -7.31 2.65
C PHE A 63 28.64 -6.03 3.47
N ASP A 64 27.54 -5.33 3.71
CA ASP A 64 27.52 -4.01 4.35
C ASP A 64 27.27 -4.06 5.87
N LYS A 65 26.96 -5.25 6.38
CA LYS A 65 26.60 -5.54 7.79
C LYS A 65 25.41 -4.74 8.30
N ALA A 66 24.55 -4.26 7.40
CA ALA A 66 23.35 -3.54 7.75
C ALA A 66 22.37 -4.45 8.51
N ARG A 67 21.83 -3.92 9.61
CA ARG A 67 20.71 -4.55 10.31
C ARG A 67 19.40 -4.06 9.72
N THR A 68 18.76 -4.92 8.94
CA THR A 68 17.44 -4.69 8.35
C THR A 68 16.35 -5.27 9.24
N GLY A 69 15.27 -4.53 9.41
CA GLY A 69 13.99 -5.01 9.92
C GLY A 69 12.86 -4.74 8.94
N VAL A 70 11.73 -5.39 9.16
CA VAL A 70 10.49 -5.26 8.37
C VAL A 70 9.37 -4.76 9.29
N LEU A 71 8.55 -3.85 8.77
CA LEU A 71 7.27 -3.47 9.32
C LEU A 71 6.18 -3.89 8.33
N THR A 72 5.24 -4.70 8.80
CA THR A 72 4.12 -5.21 8.02
C THR A 72 2.83 -4.75 8.71
N VAL A 73 2.00 -3.96 8.02
CA VAL A 73 0.84 -3.31 8.68
C VAL A 73 -0.18 -4.35 9.18
N THR A 74 -0.43 -5.37 8.37
CA THR A 74 -1.36 -6.48 8.62
C THR A 74 -0.61 -7.80 8.79
N ARG A 75 -1.32 -8.93 8.87
CA ARG A 75 -0.74 -10.28 8.68
C ARG A 75 -1.28 -10.99 7.44
N GLY A 76 -1.91 -10.28 6.51
CA GLY A 76 -2.43 -10.86 5.28
C GLY A 76 -3.59 -11.84 5.49
N GLU A 77 -4.35 -11.66 6.57
CA GLU A 77 -5.46 -12.53 6.97
C GLU A 77 -6.70 -12.48 6.04
N GLY A 78 -6.86 -11.42 5.26
CA GLY A 78 -7.93 -11.22 4.28
C GLY A 78 -7.59 -11.82 2.91
N GLY A 79 -6.31 -11.83 2.53
CA GLY A 79 -5.80 -12.44 1.29
C GLY A 79 -5.98 -13.97 1.20
N GLY A 80 -5.90 -14.50 -0.02
CA GLY A 80 -6.17 -15.90 -0.37
C GLY A 80 -5.30 -16.96 0.35
N ASN A 81 -5.73 -18.22 0.27
CA ASN A 81 -4.99 -19.37 0.82
C ASN A 81 -5.00 -20.54 -0.18
N ALA A 82 -3.88 -20.75 -0.86
CA ALA A 82 -3.65 -21.89 -1.76
C ALA A 82 -3.31 -23.19 -1.00
N ALA A 83 -2.74 -23.07 0.21
CA ALA A 83 -2.20 -24.19 0.98
C ALA A 83 -3.25 -24.95 1.81
N GLY A 84 -4.35 -24.32 2.19
CA GLY A 84 -5.32 -24.88 3.14
C GLY A 84 -6.65 -24.13 3.20
N ASN A 85 -7.40 -24.38 4.27
CA ASN A 85 -8.74 -23.81 4.50
C ASN A 85 -8.72 -22.67 5.53
N GLU A 86 -7.55 -22.35 6.13
CA GLU A 86 -7.39 -21.26 7.11
C GLU A 86 -7.73 -19.89 6.51
N GLU A 87 -8.39 -19.06 7.31
CA GLU A 87 -8.77 -17.67 7.04
C GLU A 87 -8.59 -16.83 8.30
N GLY A 88 -8.66 -15.49 8.18
CA GLY A 88 -8.72 -14.60 9.33
C GLY A 88 -7.51 -14.76 10.25
N PRO A 89 -7.67 -14.64 11.58
CA PRO A 89 -6.56 -14.71 12.51
C PRO A 89 -5.68 -15.99 12.40
N PRO A 90 -6.24 -17.21 12.19
CA PRO A 90 -5.45 -18.40 11.84
C PRO A 90 -4.54 -18.24 10.61
N LEU A 91 -5.05 -17.70 9.50
CA LEU A 91 -4.25 -17.48 8.28
C LEU A 91 -3.15 -16.43 8.52
N GLY A 92 -3.46 -15.35 9.24
CA GLY A 92 -2.46 -14.33 9.58
C GLY A 92 -1.30 -14.89 10.42
N LEU A 93 -1.56 -15.81 11.35
CA LEU A 93 -0.49 -16.48 12.11
C LEU A 93 0.32 -17.45 11.25
N LEU A 94 -0.29 -18.10 10.26
CA LEU A 94 0.41 -18.92 9.27
C LEU A 94 1.35 -18.05 8.40
N ARG A 95 0.84 -16.93 7.87
CA ARG A 95 1.59 -15.98 7.03
C ARG A 95 2.72 -15.26 7.77
N GLU A 96 2.53 -14.88 9.04
CA GLU A 96 3.65 -14.40 9.88
C GLU A 96 4.79 -15.42 9.93
N SER A 97 4.47 -16.71 10.05
CA SER A 97 5.49 -17.76 10.08
C SER A 97 6.12 -18.01 8.70
N GLU A 98 5.39 -17.83 7.59
CA GLU A 98 5.96 -17.82 6.23
C GLU A 98 6.96 -16.67 6.05
N GLU A 99 6.57 -15.43 6.34
CA GLU A 99 7.41 -14.24 6.22
C GLU A 99 8.68 -14.36 7.07
N ARG A 100 8.56 -14.78 8.33
CA ARG A 100 9.72 -15.01 9.21
C ARG A 100 10.73 -16.01 8.63
N ARG A 101 10.27 -17.02 7.88
CA ARG A 101 11.14 -17.96 7.15
C ARG A 101 11.71 -17.34 5.86
N ALA A 102 10.91 -16.58 5.12
CA ALA A 102 11.32 -15.88 3.90
C ALA A 102 12.46 -14.90 4.19
N VAL A 103 12.19 -13.90 5.02
CA VAL A 103 13.12 -12.80 5.31
C VAL A 103 14.36 -13.28 6.07
N GLY A 104 14.24 -14.38 6.82
CA GLY A 104 15.34 -15.06 7.49
C GLY A 104 16.46 -15.50 6.53
N LYS A 105 16.15 -15.84 5.27
CA LYS A 105 17.15 -16.17 4.23
C LYS A 105 18.01 -14.97 3.83
N ALA A 106 17.47 -13.75 3.92
CA ALA A 106 18.24 -12.50 3.76
C ALA A 106 18.99 -12.10 5.05
N GLY A 107 18.76 -12.77 6.18
CA GLY A 107 19.31 -12.41 7.48
C GLY A 107 18.52 -11.34 8.23
N VAL A 108 17.32 -11.00 7.76
CA VAL A 108 16.35 -10.18 8.50
C VAL A 108 15.78 -11.02 9.64
N THR A 109 15.72 -10.46 10.84
CA THR A 109 15.20 -11.19 12.02
C THR A 109 14.22 -10.39 12.86
N ASP A 110 14.12 -9.07 12.65
CA ASP A 110 13.22 -8.16 13.36
C ASP A 110 12.02 -7.81 12.45
N ILE A 111 10.91 -8.54 12.58
CA ILE A 111 9.65 -8.34 11.83
C ILE A 111 8.58 -7.82 12.77
N HIS A 112 8.04 -6.64 12.52
CA HIS A 112 7.10 -5.93 13.38
C HIS A 112 5.73 -5.81 12.72
N TYR A 113 4.68 -6.19 13.42
CA TYR A 113 3.30 -6.04 12.95
C TYR A 113 2.60 -4.86 13.62
N LEU A 114 1.58 -4.27 12.97
CA LEU A 114 0.73 -3.24 13.61
C LEU A 114 -0.59 -3.77 14.15
N ASP A 115 -0.91 -5.04 13.92
CA ASP A 115 -2.21 -5.65 14.24
C ASP A 115 -3.38 -4.84 13.63
N LYS A 116 -3.24 -4.45 12.37
CA LYS A 116 -4.34 -3.90 11.55
C LYS A 116 -4.92 -5.02 10.69
N VAL A 117 -6.23 -4.96 10.47
CA VAL A 117 -6.93 -5.96 9.67
C VAL A 117 -6.53 -5.85 8.20
N ASP A 118 -6.16 -6.97 7.60
CA ASP A 118 -6.26 -7.17 6.16
C ASP A 118 -7.69 -7.62 5.85
N PHE A 119 -8.41 -6.86 5.03
CA PHE A 119 -9.86 -7.04 4.83
C PHE A 119 -10.18 -7.73 3.51
N PHE A 120 -9.99 -7.03 2.38
CA PHE A 120 -10.24 -7.55 1.04
C PHE A 120 -9.45 -6.73 -0.01
N TYR A 121 -9.35 -7.25 -1.23
CA TYR A 121 -8.70 -6.55 -2.33
C TYR A 121 -9.42 -5.24 -2.70
N THR A 122 -8.74 -4.11 -2.52
CA THR A 122 -9.22 -2.79 -2.95
C THR A 122 -8.09 -2.01 -3.60
N VAL A 123 -8.41 -1.06 -4.47
CA VAL A 123 -7.47 -0.13 -5.11
C VAL A 123 -7.54 1.30 -4.53
N SER A 124 -8.38 1.48 -3.49
CA SER A 124 -8.65 2.77 -2.86
C SER A 124 -7.90 2.93 -1.53
N ALA A 125 -6.84 3.75 -1.54
CA ALA A 125 -6.13 4.13 -0.31
C ALA A 125 -7.04 4.88 0.70
N PRO A 126 -7.97 5.77 0.29
CA PRO A 126 -8.92 6.38 1.23
C PRO A 126 -9.78 5.38 2.02
N LEU A 127 -10.27 4.31 1.39
CA LEU A 127 -11.01 3.24 2.10
C LEU A 127 -10.12 2.54 3.14
N THR A 128 -8.85 2.32 2.78
CA THR A 128 -7.86 1.73 3.70
C THR A 128 -7.54 2.67 4.87
N ASP A 129 -7.38 3.97 4.60
CA ASP A 129 -7.08 5.00 5.60
C ASP A 129 -8.18 5.12 6.66
N ASP A 130 -9.45 5.05 6.24
CA ASP A 130 -10.63 5.00 7.12
C ASP A 130 -10.67 3.69 7.93
N THR A 131 -10.56 2.54 7.24
CA THR A 131 -10.61 1.19 7.86
C THR A 131 -9.51 0.99 8.91
N TRP A 132 -8.28 1.46 8.63
CA TRP A 132 -7.19 1.39 9.59
C TRP A 132 -7.21 2.54 10.61
N GLY A 133 -7.84 3.67 10.30
CA GLY A 133 -7.80 4.89 11.10
C GLY A 133 -6.42 5.55 11.06
N HIS A 134 -6.31 6.60 10.25
CA HIS A 134 -5.08 7.35 9.95
C HIS A 134 -4.19 7.63 11.17
N ASP A 135 -4.59 8.55 12.05
CA ASP A 135 -3.78 9.05 13.17
C ASP A 135 -3.31 7.93 14.10
N ALA A 136 -4.20 6.98 14.41
CA ALA A 136 -3.90 5.86 15.31
C ALA A 136 -2.88 4.90 14.71
N THR A 137 -2.88 4.74 13.38
CA THR A 137 -1.93 3.88 12.66
C THR A 137 -0.61 4.60 12.46
N LEU A 138 -0.62 5.87 12.03
CA LEU A 138 0.56 6.71 11.90
C LEU A 138 1.30 6.85 13.24
N ALA A 139 0.56 7.00 14.36
CA ALA A 139 1.14 7.01 15.71
C ALA A 139 1.97 5.75 16.00
N LYS A 140 1.50 4.56 15.59
CA LYS A 140 2.23 3.30 15.75
C LYS A 140 3.49 3.26 14.88
N VAL A 141 3.41 3.65 13.60
CA VAL A 141 4.58 3.69 12.70
C VAL A 141 5.64 4.65 13.24
N VAL A 142 5.23 5.86 13.66
CA VAL A 142 6.12 6.86 14.27
C VAL A 142 6.73 6.35 15.58
N ARG A 143 5.96 5.65 16.42
CA ARG A 143 6.49 5.03 17.65
C ARG A 143 7.58 4.01 17.31
N LEU A 144 7.33 3.11 16.35
CA LEU A 144 8.29 2.11 15.93
C LEU A 144 9.58 2.78 15.41
N VAL A 145 9.47 3.77 14.53
CA VAL A 145 10.63 4.51 13.99
C VAL A 145 11.44 5.20 15.11
N ARG A 146 10.79 5.73 16.16
CA ARG A 146 11.47 6.33 17.32
C ARG A 146 12.12 5.29 18.26
N GLN A 147 11.56 4.08 18.34
CA GLN A 147 12.09 2.94 19.10
C GLN A 147 13.27 2.28 18.39
N THR A 148 13.11 1.89 17.12
CA THR A 148 14.10 1.13 16.33
C THR A 148 15.13 2.01 15.62
N ARG A 149 14.85 3.31 15.45
CA ARG A 149 15.77 4.33 14.90
C ARG A 149 16.41 3.96 13.54
N PRO A 150 15.62 3.56 12.53
CA PRO A 150 16.13 3.21 11.21
C PRO A 150 16.76 4.42 10.53
N LYS A 151 17.95 4.25 9.96
CA LYS A 151 18.68 5.31 9.24
C LYS A 151 18.18 5.45 7.81
N VAL A 152 17.66 4.37 7.23
CA VAL A 152 17.01 4.32 5.92
C VAL A 152 15.61 3.71 6.08
N ILE A 153 14.62 4.31 5.42
CA ILE A 153 13.29 3.70 5.25
C ILE A 153 13.12 3.35 3.76
N VAL A 154 12.70 2.11 3.49
CA VAL A 154 12.27 1.62 2.19
C VAL A 154 10.78 1.26 2.29
N THR A 155 9.98 1.57 1.29
CA THR A 155 8.57 1.21 1.24
C THR A 155 8.11 1.01 -0.20
N MET A 156 6.83 0.74 -0.41
CA MET A 156 6.22 0.47 -1.71
C MET A 156 5.94 1.76 -2.50
N GLU A 157 5.29 1.66 -3.66
CA GLU A 157 4.81 2.82 -4.42
C GLU A 157 3.49 3.38 -3.81
N PRO A 158 3.47 4.61 -3.26
CA PRO A 158 2.27 5.23 -2.68
C PRO A 158 1.25 5.73 -3.71
N ALA A 159 1.60 5.79 -4.99
CA ALA A 159 0.72 6.26 -6.06
C ALA A 159 -0.37 5.24 -6.45
N PRO A 160 -1.57 5.69 -6.85
CA PRO A 160 -2.64 4.85 -7.36
C PRO A 160 -2.37 4.41 -8.80
N LEU A 161 -1.33 3.59 -9.00
CA LEU A 161 -1.10 2.92 -10.29
C LEU A 161 -2.29 1.99 -10.63
N PRO A 162 -2.53 1.68 -11.92
CA PRO A 162 -3.49 0.62 -12.31
C PRO A 162 -3.17 -0.69 -11.57
N GLY A 163 -4.18 -1.33 -10.99
CA GLY A 163 -4.04 -2.57 -10.20
C GLY A 163 -3.35 -2.44 -8.82
N GLN A 164 -2.77 -1.30 -8.46
CA GLN A 164 -2.06 -1.17 -7.19
C GLN A 164 -3.02 -1.16 -5.99
N HIS A 165 -2.81 -2.12 -5.07
CA HIS A 165 -3.66 -2.33 -3.90
C HIS A 165 -3.65 -1.11 -2.97
N GLY A 166 -4.81 -0.70 -2.48
CA GLY A 166 -5.01 0.39 -1.51
C GLY A 166 -4.20 0.21 -0.23
N ASN A 167 -4.08 -1.02 0.27
CA ASN A 167 -3.22 -1.38 1.41
C ASN A 167 -1.75 -1.04 1.15
N HIS A 168 -1.21 -1.39 -0.04
CA HIS A 168 0.17 -1.05 -0.43
C HIS A 168 0.36 0.48 -0.50
N GLN A 169 -0.56 1.18 -1.18
CA GLN A 169 -0.54 2.64 -1.29
C GLN A 169 -0.52 3.28 0.10
N GLN A 170 -1.40 2.83 1.01
CA GLN A 170 -1.58 3.41 2.32
C GLN A 170 -0.41 3.08 3.27
N ALA A 171 0.15 1.88 3.22
CA ALA A 171 1.37 1.53 3.95
C ALA A 171 2.56 2.44 3.52
N ALA A 172 2.72 2.68 2.21
CA ALA A 172 3.75 3.56 1.68
C ALA A 172 3.52 5.06 2.01
N ARG A 173 2.26 5.49 2.08
CA ARG A 173 1.89 6.83 2.56
C ARG A 173 2.26 7.01 4.03
N LEU A 174 1.84 6.07 4.90
CA LEU A 174 2.17 6.07 6.33
C LEU A 174 3.68 6.02 6.60
N ALA A 175 4.45 5.25 5.82
CA ALA A 175 5.91 5.20 5.90
C ALA A 175 6.55 6.55 5.52
N THR A 176 6.04 7.19 4.47
CA THR A 176 6.50 8.51 4.01
C THR A 176 6.20 9.59 5.04
N GLU A 177 5.02 9.57 5.66
CA GLU A 177 4.65 10.51 6.71
C GLU A 177 5.47 10.30 7.99
N ALA A 178 5.67 9.04 8.40
CA ALA A 178 6.48 8.70 9.57
C ALA A 178 7.95 9.13 9.42
N TYR A 179 8.50 9.14 8.20
CA TYR A 179 9.83 9.68 7.92
C TYR A 179 9.96 11.16 8.34
N PHE A 180 8.90 11.96 8.27
CA PHE A 180 8.86 13.35 8.76
C PHE A 180 8.40 13.43 10.21
N ALA A 181 7.27 12.82 10.56
CA ALA A 181 6.66 12.91 11.88
C ALA A 181 7.53 12.33 13.01
N ALA A 182 8.37 11.32 12.75
CA ALA A 182 9.29 10.81 13.77
C ALA A 182 10.31 11.87 14.24
N ALA A 183 10.67 12.82 13.38
CA ALA A 183 11.62 13.88 13.66
C ALA A 183 10.98 15.11 14.33
N ASP A 184 9.67 15.35 14.11
CA ASP A 184 8.94 16.48 14.68
C ASP A 184 8.55 16.22 16.15
N PRO A 185 9.00 17.02 17.13
CA PRO A 185 8.58 16.88 18.53
C PRO A 185 7.10 17.23 18.77
N LYS A 186 6.40 17.86 17.81
CA LYS A 186 4.96 18.16 17.90
C LYS A 186 4.09 16.97 17.46
N ALA A 187 4.63 16.06 16.65
CA ALA A 187 3.90 14.87 16.22
C ALA A 187 3.90 13.81 17.35
N PHE A 188 2.71 13.42 17.80
CA PHE A 188 2.48 12.45 18.88
C PHE A 188 3.33 12.74 20.14
N PRO A 189 3.15 13.91 20.79
CA PRO A 189 4.05 14.40 21.84
C PRO A 189 4.03 13.53 23.11
N SER A 190 2.94 12.81 23.38
CA SER A 190 2.84 11.83 24.49
C SER A 190 3.92 10.74 24.41
N GLN A 191 4.35 10.36 23.20
CA GLN A 191 5.47 9.42 23.03
C GLN A 191 6.79 9.96 23.63
N LEU A 192 6.95 11.29 23.68
CA LEU A 192 8.14 11.94 24.25
C LEU A 192 7.93 12.28 25.73
N SER A 193 6.76 12.82 26.09
CA SER A 193 6.47 13.27 27.46
C SER A 193 6.12 12.13 28.42
N GLU A 194 5.46 11.07 27.96
CA GLU A 194 4.99 9.95 28.78
C GLU A 194 5.84 8.70 28.54
N GLU A 195 5.96 8.25 27.29
CA GLU A 195 6.73 7.05 26.93
C GLU A 195 8.26 7.25 26.95
N LYS A 196 8.72 8.50 27.08
CA LYS A 196 10.14 8.91 27.14
C LYS A 196 10.97 8.52 25.91
N LEU A 197 10.32 8.34 24.76
CA LEU A 197 11.01 8.19 23.48
C LEU A 197 11.70 9.50 23.09
N ARG A 198 12.61 9.40 22.12
CA ARG A 198 13.29 10.54 21.52
C ARG A 198 12.82 10.72 20.09
N THR A 199 12.80 11.95 19.59
CA THR A 199 12.64 12.21 18.16
C THR A 199 13.75 11.52 17.38
N TRP A 200 13.42 11.05 16.18
CA TRP A 200 14.37 10.39 15.30
C TRP A 200 14.18 10.87 13.87
N SER A 201 15.28 11.22 13.20
CA SER A 201 15.29 11.68 11.82
C SER A 201 16.00 10.63 10.95
N PRO A 202 15.29 9.68 10.34
CA PRO A 202 15.87 8.82 9.31
C PRO A 202 16.54 9.67 8.23
N GLY A 203 17.68 9.20 7.71
CA GLY A 203 18.49 9.92 6.72
C GLY A 203 17.84 9.91 5.34
N ARG A 204 17.40 8.74 4.85
CA ARG A 204 16.92 8.55 3.47
C ARG A 204 15.60 7.78 3.42
N LEU A 205 14.78 8.08 2.41
CA LEU A 205 13.49 7.47 2.13
C LEU A 205 13.42 7.04 0.66
N PHE A 206 13.05 5.79 0.42
CA PHE A 206 12.92 5.19 -0.91
C PHE A 206 11.56 4.49 -1.08
N GLY A 207 11.00 4.57 -2.29
CA GLY A 207 9.96 3.67 -2.77
C GLY A 207 10.57 2.59 -3.66
N THR A 208 9.99 1.39 -3.71
CA THR A 208 10.35 0.36 -4.70
C THR A 208 9.91 0.78 -6.11
N GLY A 209 10.61 0.28 -7.13
CA GLY A 209 10.32 0.55 -8.54
C GLY A 209 10.71 1.95 -9.03
N GLY A 210 9.99 2.42 -10.05
CA GLY A 210 10.20 3.71 -10.74
C GLY A 210 11.33 3.73 -11.79
N ALA A 211 12.01 2.59 -11.99
CA ALA A 211 13.00 2.35 -13.04
C ALA A 211 12.95 0.90 -13.56
N SER A 212 13.57 0.68 -14.71
CA SER A 212 13.83 -0.64 -15.32
C SER A 212 15.22 -0.65 -15.96
N GLY A 213 15.66 -1.78 -16.52
CA GLY A 213 16.99 -1.90 -17.13
C GLY A 213 17.22 -3.29 -17.72
N PRO A 214 18.34 -3.52 -18.41
CA PRO A 214 18.67 -4.82 -19.01
C PRO A 214 18.87 -5.92 -17.96
N ALA A 215 18.95 -7.17 -18.41
CA ALA A 215 19.47 -8.26 -17.58
C ALA A 215 21.01 -8.22 -17.53
N GLY A 216 21.60 -8.76 -16.47
CA GLY A 216 23.04 -8.80 -16.24
C GLY A 216 23.55 -7.63 -15.39
N PRO A 217 24.86 -7.64 -15.04
CA PRO A 217 25.42 -6.75 -14.02
C PRO A 217 25.41 -5.26 -14.36
N SER A 218 25.18 -4.88 -15.62
CA SER A 218 25.06 -3.47 -16.00
C SER A 218 23.68 -2.88 -15.73
N CYS A 219 22.69 -3.67 -15.26
CA CYS A 219 21.33 -3.21 -14.96
C CYS A 219 21.26 -2.01 -14.01
N ALA A 220 22.26 -1.84 -13.13
CA ALA A 220 22.36 -0.70 -12.21
C ALA A 220 22.88 0.59 -12.89
N ALA A 221 23.66 0.46 -13.97
CA ALA A 221 24.26 1.57 -14.71
C ALA A 221 23.42 1.98 -15.94
N ASP A 222 22.88 0.99 -16.65
CA ASP A 222 22.10 1.14 -17.88
C ASP A 222 20.59 1.23 -17.60
N LEU A 223 20.21 1.78 -16.43
CA LEU A 223 18.81 1.88 -16.03
C LEU A 223 18.07 2.99 -16.79
N THR A 224 16.79 2.73 -17.08
CA THR A 224 15.82 3.69 -17.61
C THR A 224 14.90 4.12 -16.48
N THR A 225 14.84 5.43 -16.23
CA THR A 225 13.95 6.02 -15.23
C THR A 225 12.63 6.46 -15.85
N THR A 226 11.57 6.48 -15.04
CA THR A 226 10.28 7.11 -15.39
C THR A 226 10.37 8.61 -15.68
N SER A 227 11.42 9.29 -15.19
CA SER A 227 11.73 10.68 -15.54
C SER A 227 13.21 10.99 -15.33
N PRO A 228 13.91 11.67 -16.26
CA PRO A 228 15.35 11.99 -16.12
C PRO A 228 15.74 12.80 -14.87
N ALA A 229 14.77 13.48 -14.24
CA ALA A 229 14.97 14.21 -13.00
C ALA A 229 15.00 13.30 -11.76
N THR A 230 14.31 12.15 -11.82
CA THR A 230 14.23 11.17 -10.73
C THR A 230 15.62 10.60 -10.41
N LEU A 231 15.86 10.31 -9.13
CA LEU A 231 17.00 9.48 -8.71
C LEU A 231 16.50 8.08 -8.42
N SER A 232 16.95 7.13 -9.23
CA SER A 232 16.69 5.71 -9.05
C SER A 232 18.00 4.94 -8.93
N TYR A 233 17.92 3.81 -8.25
CA TYR A 233 19.03 2.90 -7.96
C TYR A 233 18.62 1.50 -8.41
N GLY A 234 19.56 0.75 -8.98
CA GLY A 234 19.40 -0.68 -9.28
C GLY A 234 20.40 -1.49 -8.46
N VAL A 235 19.97 -2.60 -7.87
CA VAL A 235 20.84 -3.53 -7.14
C VAL A 235 20.77 -4.89 -7.81
N TRP A 236 21.86 -5.30 -8.48
CA TRP A 236 21.89 -6.53 -9.27
C TRP A 236 21.83 -7.78 -8.39
N GLY A 237 20.86 -8.65 -8.63
CA GLY A 237 20.68 -9.89 -7.85
C GLY A 237 21.69 -10.99 -8.15
N GLY A 238 22.53 -10.85 -9.18
CA GLY A 238 23.50 -11.87 -9.58
C GLY A 238 24.75 -11.98 -8.69
N ARG A 239 24.90 -11.13 -7.66
CA ARG A 239 26.02 -11.21 -6.72
C ARG A 239 25.97 -12.52 -5.92
N ALA A 240 27.04 -13.30 -5.95
CA ALA A 240 27.15 -14.56 -5.21
C ALA A 240 27.27 -14.35 -3.69
N SER A 241 26.57 -15.19 -2.93
CA SER A 241 26.51 -15.19 -1.47
C SER A 241 27.38 -16.31 -0.90
N ALA A 242 28.42 -15.98 -0.15
CA ALA A 242 29.31 -16.98 0.46
C ALA A 242 28.60 -17.74 1.58
N ARG A 243 27.75 -17.05 2.36
CA ARG A 243 26.96 -17.69 3.43
C ARG A 243 25.90 -18.67 2.91
N ASN A 244 25.44 -18.51 1.67
CA ASN A 244 24.46 -19.38 1.02
C ASN A 244 25.11 -20.37 0.02
N GLY A 245 26.38 -20.73 0.23
CA GLY A 245 27.06 -21.78 -0.56
C GLY A 245 27.40 -21.38 -2.00
N GLY A 246 27.54 -20.07 -2.27
CA GLY A 246 27.89 -19.54 -3.59
C GLY A 246 26.69 -19.21 -4.50
N LYS A 247 25.46 -19.46 -4.07
CA LYS A 247 24.23 -19.07 -4.78
C LYS A 247 24.18 -17.56 -5.02
N THR A 248 23.57 -17.13 -6.12
CA THR A 248 23.30 -15.70 -6.36
C THR A 248 22.21 -15.20 -5.40
N TRP A 249 22.21 -13.90 -5.11
CA TRP A 249 21.18 -13.31 -4.25
C TRP A 249 19.76 -13.43 -4.84
N ALA A 250 19.61 -13.44 -6.17
CA ALA A 250 18.35 -13.77 -6.85
C ALA A 250 17.91 -15.24 -6.65
N GLN A 251 18.83 -16.20 -6.56
CA GLN A 251 18.49 -17.59 -6.22
C GLN A 251 18.03 -17.71 -4.76
N VAL A 252 18.71 -17.01 -3.83
CA VAL A 252 18.32 -17.00 -2.41
C VAL A 252 16.95 -16.32 -2.23
N GLU A 253 16.69 -15.24 -2.96
CA GLU A 253 15.38 -14.58 -3.01
C GLU A 253 14.29 -15.51 -3.55
N ARG A 254 14.53 -16.21 -4.67
CA ARG A 254 13.54 -17.16 -5.22
C ARG A 254 13.23 -18.30 -4.23
N GLU A 255 14.22 -18.77 -3.48
CA GLU A 255 13.98 -19.72 -2.39
C GLU A 255 13.21 -19.12 -1.20
N ALA A 256 13.25 -17.80 -1.00
CA ALA A 256 12.45 -17.11 0.01
C ALA A 256 11.01 -16.89 -0.46
N GLN A 257 10.82 -16.45 -1.71
CA GLN A 257 9.50 -16.32 -2.36
C GLN A 257 8.71 -17.64 -2.30
N ARG A 258 9.36 -18.79 -2.55
CA ARG A 258 8.75 -20.12 -2.40
C ARG A 258 8.30 -20.52 -0.99
N THR A 259 8.64 -19.75 0.04
CA THR A 259 8.14 -20.02 1.42
C THR A 259 6.74 -19.46 1.67
N TYR A 260 6.24 -18.57 0.80
CA TYR A 260 4.87 -18.07 0.78
C TYR A 260 3.94 -19.05 0.06
N VAL A 261 3.77 -20.24 0.64
CA VAL A 261 2.96 -21.31 0.06
C VAL A 261 1.48 -20.94 0.12
N SER A 262 1.03 -20.21 1.15
CA SER A 262 -0.34 -19.68 1.22
C SER A 262 -0.69 -18.77 0.03
N GLN A 263 0.29 -18.06 -0.54
CA GLN A 263 0.13 -17.19 -1.71
C GLN A 263 0.24 -17.93 -3.06
N GLY A 264 0.41 -19.26 -3.04
CA GLY A 264 0.64 -20.05 -4.25
C GLY A 264 2.08 -20.01 -4.78
N TRP A 265 3.01 -19.33 -4.10
CA TRP A 265 4.35 -19.07 -4.64
C TRP A 265 5.32 -20.25 -4.49
N GLY A 266 4.91 -21.32 -3.81
CA GLY A 266 5.70 -22.55 -3.64
C GLY A 266 6.15 -23.17 -4.97
N GLY A 267 5.35 -23.02 -6.03
CA GLY A 267 5.63 -23.52 -7.39
C GLY A 267 6.49 -22.60 -8.28
N PHE A 268 6.88 -21.40 -7.82
CA PHE A 268 7.62 -20.44 -8.65
C PHE A 268 8.88 -21.07 -9.29
N PRO A 269 9.20 -20.79 -10.58
CA PRO A 269 10.35 -21.40 -11.27
C PRO A 269 11.69 -20.92 -10.71
N ASP A 270 12.77 -21.67 -10.98
CA ASP A 270 14.12 -21.28 -10.51
C ASP A 270 14.56 -19.93 -11.11
N ALA A 271 15.32 -19.15 -10.32
CA ALA A 271 16.00 -17.98 -10.84
C ALA A 271 17.09 -18.40 -11.85
N PRO A 272 17.35 -17.61 -12.92
CA PRO A 272 18.34 -17.96 -13.93
C PRO A 272 19.72 -18.27 -13.32
N ALA A 273 20.28 -19.44 -13.66
CA ALA A 273 21.62 -19.83 -13.23
C ALA A 273 22.74 -19.04 -13.93
N ASP A 274 22.45 -18.50 -15.12
CA ASP A 274 23.33 -17.60 -15.88
C ASP A 274 23.19 -16.17 -15.33
N PRO A 275 24.25 -15.57 -14.73
CA PRO A 275 24.17 -14.23 -14.17
C PRO A 275 23.82 -13.15 -15.21
N ALA A 276 24.12 -13.35 -16.50
CA ALA A 276 23.76 -12.42 -17.57
C ALA A 276 22.23 -12.31 -17.78
N LYS A 277 21.45 -13.24 -17.21
CA LYS A 277 19.98 -13.26 -17.25
C LYS A 277 19.31 -12.80 -15.95
N ILE A 278 20.09 -12.41 -14.94
CA ILE A 278 19.57 -11.92 -13.65
C ILE A 278 19.44 -10.39 -13.70
N GLY A 279 18.28 -9.87 -13.27
CA GLY A 279 17.99 -8.43 -13.23
C GLY A 279 18.48 -7.70 -11.98
N CYS A 280 18.02 -6.45 -11.85
CA CYS A 280 18.19 -5.61 -10.66
C CYS A 280 16.87 -5.45 -9.92
N ASP A 281 16.94 -5.36 -8.60
CA ASP A 281 15.89 -4.76 -7.77
C ASP A 281 15.99 -3.22 -7.97
N TYR A 282 14.88 -2.53 -8.23
CA TYR A 282 14.89 -1.09 -8.48
C TYR A 282 14.23 -0.30 -7.35
N PHE A 283 14.80 0.87 -7.05
CA PHE A 283 14.30 1.79 -6.02
C PHE A 283 14.37 3.24 -6.48
N THR A 284 13.44 4.06 -6.04
CA THR A 284 13.38 5.50 -6.32
C THR A 284 13.51 6.30 -5.03
N GLN A 285 14.46 7.24 -4.97
CA GLN A 285 14.63 8.10 -3.80
C GLN A 285 13.52 9.16 -3.73
N ILE A 286 12.72 9.10 -2.68
CA ILE A 286 11.66 10.08 -2.38
C ILE A 286 12.26 11.29 -1.67
N HIS A 287 13.14 11.06 -0.68
CA HIS A 287 13.77 12.13 0.11
C HIS A 287 15.14 11.73 0.67
N SER A 288 16.05 12.71 0.84
CA SER A 288 17.28 12.56 1.63
C SER A 288 17.55 13.81 2.48
N ARG A 289 18.08 13.59 3.69
CA ARG A 289 18.61 14.63 4.60
C ARG A 289 20.14 14.58 4.71
N VAL A 290 20.76 13.54 4.19
CA VAL A 290 22.20 13.24 4.28
C VAL A 290 22.86 13.37 2.91
N PRO A 291 24.17 13.70 2.86
CA PRO A 291 24.91 13.69 1.59
C PRO A 291 25.00 12.28 1.01
N PHE A 292 25.00 12.17 -0.31
CA PHE A 292 25.20 10.93 -1.07
C PHE A 292 26.00 11.23 -2.35
N THR A 293 26.42 10.20 -3.09
CA THR A 293 27.10 10.37 -4.38
C THR A 293 26.10 10.26 -5.54
N LEU A 294 26.09 11.23 -6.45
CA LEU A 294 25.20 11.22 -7.63
C LEU A 294 25.74 10.25 -8.70
N GLY A 295 24.87 9.41 -9.25
CA GLY A 295 25.25 8.38 -10.23
C GLY A 295 26.03 7.20 -9.65
N ASN A 296 26.02 7.03 -8.31
CA ASN A 296 26.62 5.87 -7.66
C ASN A 296 25.78 4.61 -7.92
N THR A 297 26.39 3.62 -8.59
CA THR A 297 25.78 2.34 -9.00
C THR A 297 26.21 1.16 -8.12
N ASP A 298 26.96 1.41 -7.05
CA ASP A 298 27.34 0.36 -6.08
C ASP A 298 26.10 -0.17 -5.34
N PRO A 299 25.98 -1.49 -5.06
CA PRO A 299 24.89 -2.05 -4.26
C PRO A 299 24.63 -1.33 -2.93
N ALA A 300 25.65 -0.75 -2.29
CA ALA A 300 25.54 0.00 -1.04
C ALA A 300 25.18 1.49 -1.23
N ALA A 301 24.97 1.97 -2.47
CA ALA A 301 24.73 3.40 -2.77
C ALA A 301 23.49 4.00 -2.05
N MET A 302 22.51 3.18 -1.67
CA MET A 302 21.35 3.60 -0.88
C MET A 302 21.63 3.72 0.63
N LEU A 303 22.65 3.03 1.12
CA LEU A 303 23.14 3.09 2.52
C LEU A 303 24.08 4.29 2.77
N GLU A 304 24.64 4.84 1.69
CA GLU A 304 25.59 5.96 1.71
C GLU A 304 25.01 7.19 2.44
N GLY A 305 25.84 7.83 3.27
CA GLY A 305 25.52 9.01 4.07
C GLY A 305 24.69 8.74 5.34
N ALA A 306 23.82 7.73 5.30
CA ALA A 306 22.92 7.37 6.39
C ALA A 306 23.53 6.29 7.30
N VAL A 307 23.99 5.18 6.70
CA VAL A 307 24.53 4.00 7.39
C VAL A 307 26.05 3.94 7.24
N GLN A 308 26.54 4.15 6.01
CA GLN A 308 27.95 4.11 5.65
C GLN A 308 28.48 5.51 5.25
N PRO A 309 29.77 5.81 5.48
CA PRO A 309 30.37 7.07 5.05
C PRO A 309 30.51 7.12 3.51
N VAL A 310 30.27 8.30 2.93
CA VAL A 310 30.69 8.65 1.57
C VAL A 310 32.22 8.52 1.50
N LYS A 311 32.78 7.83 0.49
CA LYS A 311 34.23 7.64 0.37
C LYS A 311 34.93 8.98 0.10
N GLY A 312 35.74 9.43 1.07
CA GLY A 312 36.37 10.77 1.03
C GLY A 312 35.40 11.92 1.29
N GLY A 313 34.19 11.63 1.76
CA GLY A 313 33.16 12.63 1.95
C GLY A 313 33.03 13.18 3.38
N LEU A 314 31.92 13.87 3.62
CA LEU A 314 31.58 14.46 4.92
C LEU A 314 31.47 13.38 6.03
N PRO A 315 31.78 13.72 7.30
CA PRO A 315 31.67 12.79 8.43
C PRO A 315 30.27 12.15 8.54
N LEU A 316 30.22 10.84 8.83
CA LEU A 316 28.95 10.14 9.05
C LEU A 316 28.14 10.82 10.16
N GLY A 317 26.86 11.10 9.88
CA GLY A 317 25.99 11.93 10.72
C GLY A 317 25.86 13.39 10.25
N SER A 318 26.63 13.82 9.24
CA SER A 318 26.43 15.11 8.58
C SER A 318 25.11 15.15 7.81
N ARG A 319 24.48 16.33 7.77
CA ARG A 319 23.28 16.59 6.97
C ARG A 319 23.64 17.45 5.77
N PHE A 320 23.04 17.18 4.62
CA PHE A 320 23.12 18.03 3.43
C PHE A 320 21.91 17.81 2.51
N TYR A 321 21.06 18.83 2.36
CA TYR A 321 19.85 18.77 1.54
C TYR A 321 19.44 20.15 1.01
N LEU A 322 18.54 20.16 0.03
CA LEU A 322 17.99 21.37 -0.60
C LEU A 322 16.51 21.52 -0.29
N THR A 323 16.03 22.76 -0.20
CA THR A 323 14.60 23.11 -0.23
C THR A 323 14.35 24.25 -1.22
N SER A 324 13.26 24.16 -1.97
CA SER A 324 12.78 25.21 -2.89
C SER A 324 11.27 25.06 -3.09
N ASP A 325 10.65 26.05 -3.74
CA ASP A 325 9.36 25.84 -4.37
C ASP A 325 9.47 24.71 -5.42
N PHE A 326 8.42 23.89 -5.54
CA PHE A 326 8.39 22.81 -6.53
C PHE A 326 8.07 23.32 -7.94
N GLY A 327 7.02 24.15 -8.09
CA GLY A 327 6.64 24.73 -9.38
C GLY A 327 7.38 26.04 -9.63
N VAL A 328 8.10 26.15 -10.74
CA VAL A 328 8.87 27.35 -11.14
C VAL A 328 8.47 27.82 -12.53
N THR A 329 8.59 29.12 -12.83
CA THR A 329 8.19 29.71 -14.12
C THR A 329 9.43 30.14 -14.93
N PRO A 330 9.52 29.86 -16.25
CA PRO A 330 10.57 30.39 -17.12
C PRO A 330 10.78 31.90 -16.97
N GLY A 331 12.05 32.34 -16.98
CA GLY A 331 12.43 33.74 -16.81
C GLY A 331 12.28 34.31 -15.39
N ARG A 332 11.66 33.59 -14.44
CA ARG A 332 11.39 34.08 -13.08
C ARG A 332 12.37 33.51 -12.05
N ALA A 333 13.04 34.39 -11.32
CA ALA A 333 13.87 34.02 -10.19
C ALA A 333 13.08 33.31 -9.06
N PHE A 334 13.64 32.24 -8.52
CA PHE A 334 13.15 31.54 -7.33
C PHE A 334 14.31 31.18 -6.38
N THR A 335 13.99 30.83 -5.14
CA THR A 335 15.00 30.54 -4.11
C THR A 335 15.23 29.04 -3.96
N VAL A 336 16.51 28.65 -3.94
CA VAL A 336 16.97 27.32 -3.50
C VAL A 336 17.82 27.53 -2.25
N THR A 337 17.42 26.93 -1.13
CA THR A 337 18.20 26.96 0.12
C THR A 337 18.91 25.64 0.31
N ALA A 338 20.22 25.68 0.52
CA ALA A 338 21.03 24.55 0.94
C ALA A 338 21.18 24.55 2.46
N HIS A 339 20.90 23.41 3.08
CA HIS A 339 20.96 23.16 4.52
C HIS A 339 22.07 22.18 4.83
N ALA A 340 22.91 22.47 5.82
CA ALA A 340 24.05 21.63 6.19
C ALA A 340 24.34 21.62 7.69
N SER A 341 24.74 20.47 8.23
CA SER A 341 25.33 20.33 9.56
C SER A 341 26.34 19.18 9.58
N SER A 342 27.22 19.13 10.58
CA SER A 342 28.24 18.09 10.71
C SER A 342 28.53 17.79 12.19
N PRO A 343 28.63 16.52 12.63
CA PRO A 343 28.89 16.14 14.02
C PRO A 343 30.31 16.46 14.50
N ARG A 344 31.07 17.20 13.70
CA ARG A 344 32.44 17.69 13.96
C ARG A 344 32.60 19.05 13.28
N ALA A 345 33.40 19.92 13.87
CA ALA A 345 33.73 21.21 13.29
C ALA A 345 34.38 21.04 11.90
N LEU A 346 33.82 21.68 10.88
CA LEU A 346 34.38 21.74 9.52
C LEU A 346 34.40 23.19 9.04
N ASP A 347 35.59 23.76 8.93
CA ASP A 347 35.79 25.16 8.52
C ASP A 347 35.73 25.36 7.00
N GLY A 348 35.41 26.58 6.59
CA GLY A 348 35.40 26.99 5.18
C GLY A 348 34.35 26.29 4.33
N ALA A 349 33.25 25.82 4.94
CA ALA A 349 32.22 25.07 4.26
C ALA A 349 31.46 25.93 3.23
N LYS A 350 31.34 25.40 2.01
CA LYS A 350 30.69 26.07 0.88
C LYS A 350 29.85 25.09 0.06
N ALA A 351 28.59 25.44 -0.19
CA ALA A 351 27.75 24.78 -1.16
C ALA A 351 27.89 25.43 -2.55
N ALA A 352 27.80 24.64 -3.61
CA ALA A 352 27.66 25.07 -4.99
C ALA A 352 26.52 24.30 -5.66
N LEU A 353 25.61 25.01 -6.34
CA LEU A 353 24.54 24.36 -7.10
C LEU A 353 25.01 23.93 -8.48
N THR A 354 24.43 22.83 -8.96
CA THR A 354 24.46 22.39 -10.36
C THR A 354 23.03 22.39 -10.88
N VAL A 355 22.75 23.31 -11.80
CA VAL A 355 21.45 23.54 -12.45
C VAL A 355 21.53 23.16 -13.94
N PRO A 356 20.40 23.04 -14.66
CA PRO A 356 20.43 22.83 -16.10
C PRO A 356 21.18 23.94 -16.86
N PRO A 357 21.77 23.64 -18.04
CA PRO A 357 22.47 24.64 -18.84
C PRO A 357 21.62 25.89 -19.14
N GLY A 358 22.26 27.06 -19.12
CA GLY A 358 21.61 28.35 -19.37
C GLY A 358 20.85 28.96 -18.18
N TRP A 359 20.71 28.23 -17.06
CA TRP A 359 20.09 28.78 -15.85
C TRP A 359 21.09 29.64 -15.07
N ASN A 360 20.68 30.85 -14.70
CA ASN A 360 21.50 31.74 -13.90
C ASN A 360 21.40 31.40 -12.41
N VAL A 361 22.52 31.42 -11.69
CA VAL A 361 22.58 31.18 -10.24
C VAL A 361 23.41 32.27 -9.58
N THR A 362 22.85 32.90 -8.57
CA THR A 362 23.54 33.89 -7.74
C THR A 362 23.39 33.53 -6.25
N GLY A 363 24.41 33.85 -5.46
CA GLY A 363 24.51 33.45 -4.05
C GLY A 363 25.96 33.13 -3.68
N SER A 364 26.37 33.39 -2.44
CA SER A 364 27.76 33.15 -2.03
C SER A 364 28.07 31.66 -1.82
N GLY A 365 27.05 30.86 -1.51
CA GLY A 365 27.17 29.46 -1.11
C GLY A 365 27.88 29.25 0.23
N SER A 366 28.30 30.31 0.92
CA SER A 366 29.10 30.21 2.14
C SER A 366 28.25 29.81 3.33
N LEU A 367 28.68 28.76 4.05
CA LEU A 367 28.05 28.27 5.28
C LEU A 367 28.91 28.59 6.52
N GLY A 368 30.20 28.86 6.32
CA GLY A 368 31.17 29.16 7.36
C GLY A 368 31.73 27.88 8.00
N THR A 369 31.76 27.82 9.32
CA THR A 369 32.06 26.58 10.05
C THR A 369 30.77 25.78 10.25
N LEU A 370 30.76 24.50 9.84
CA LEU A 370 29.69 23.55 10.19
C LEU A 370 29.97 22.92 11.56
N SER A 371 28.90 22.63 12.29
CA SER A 371 28.88 21.88 13.54
C SER A 371 27.52 21.19 13.68
N ASP A 372 27.18 20.67 14.87
CA ASP A 372 25.89 20.01 15.15
C ASP A 372 24.67 20.89 14.79
N GLY A 373 24.83 22.22 14.88
CA GLY A 373 23.81 23.19 14.50
C GLY A 373 23.70 23.37 12.99
N GLU A 374 22.46 23.39 12.47
CA GLU A 374 22.21 23.60 11.05
C GLU A 374 22.62 25.00 10.59
N ARG A 375 23.24 25.05 9.41
CA ARG A 375 23.68 26.25 8.70
C ARG A 375 22.99 26.25 7.34
N THR A 376 22.56 27.42 6.90
CA THR A 376 21.84 27.58 5.63
C THR A 376 22.48 28.63 4.74
N THR A 377 22.42 28.41 3.43
CA THR A 377 22.81 29.39 2.42
C THR A 377 21.79 29.37 1.30
N ALA A 378 21.34 30.56 0.88
CA ALA A 378 20.34 30.71 -0.16
C ALA A 378 20.99 31.07 -1.50
N PHE A 379 20.42 30.52 -2.57
CA PHE A 379 20.73 30.86 -3.95
C PHE A 379 19.48 31.39 -4.63
N THR A 380 19.64 32.45 -5.41
CA THR A 380 18.62 32.93 -6.34
C THR A 380 18.91 32.29 -7.69
N VAL A 381 18.01 31.41 -8.13
CA VAL A 381 18.10 30.65 -9.38
C VAL A 381 17.08 31.20 -10.37
N THR A 382 17.50 31.49 -11.61
CA THR A 382 16.62 32.00 -12.67
C THR A 382 16.72 31.08 -13.89
N PRO A 383 15.65 30.33 -14.24
CA PRO A 383 15.58 29.62 -15.52
C PRO A 383 15.49 30.66 -16.65
N PRO A 384 16.05 30.39 -17.84
CA PRO A 384 15.88 31.29 -18.98
C PRO A 384 14.41 31.36 -19.43
N ALA A 385 14.05 32.38 -20.21
CA ALA A 385 12.66 32.63 -20.59
C ALA A 385 12.08 31.55 -21.55
N ASP A 386 12.95 30.84 -22.25
CA ASP A 386 12.68 29.71 -23.15
C ASP A 386 12.92 28.33 -22.49
N ALA A 387 13.06 28.29 -21.15
CA ALA A 387 13.29 27.04 -20.43
C ALA A 387 12.18 26.01 -20.73
N ARG A 388 12.58 24.83 -21.20
CA ARG A 388 11.67 23.71 -21.48
C ARG A 388 10.88 23.33 -20.22
N THR A 389 9.57 23.16 -20.39
CA THR A 389 8.65 22.73 -19.34
C THR A 389 8.90 21.28 -18.91
N GLY A 390 8.50 20.94 -17.68
CA GLY A 390 8.64 19.63 -17.07
C GLY A 390 9.65 19.60 -15.92
N ARG A 391 9.91 18.39 -15.41
CA ARG A 391 10.72 18.16 -14.21
C ARG A 391 12.21 18.24 -14.52
N VAL A 392 12.95 18.96 -13.68
CA VAL A 392 14.41 19.07 -13.74
C VAL A 392 15.02 18.87 -12.36
N ARG A 393 16.21 18.26 -12.32
CA ARG A 393 16.98 18.06 -11.09
C ARG A 393 17.86 19.28 -10.82
N ILE A 394 17.84 19.76 -9.58
CA ILE A 394 18.82 20.71 -9.06
C ILE A 394 19.71 19.94 -8.10
N ALA A 395 20.98 19.80 -8.44
CA ALA A 395 21.96 19.17 -7.56
C ALA A 395 22.75 20.24 -6.80
N ALA A 396 23.42 19.83 -5.73
CA ALA A 396 24.40 20.65 -5.03
C ALA A 396 25.57 19.80 -4.55
N THR A 397 26.75 20.40 -4.49
CA THR A 397 27.95 19.84 -3.86
C THR A 397 28.37 20.76 -2.72
N LEU A 398 28.57 20.20 -1.54
CA LEU A 398 29.12 20.85 -0.35
C LEU A 398 30.58 20.43 -0.19
N THR A 399 31.49 21.40 -0.11
CA THR A 399 32.91 21.16 0.23
C THR A 399 33.26 21.83 1.55
N ALA A 400 34.12 21.18 2.35
CA ALA A 400 34.72 21.75 3.55
C ALA A 400 36.12 21.14 3.76
N GLY A 401 37.16 21.93 3.48
CA GLY A 401 38.53 21.42 3.36
C GLY A 401 38.62 20.33 2.28
N ALA A 402 39.10 19.14 2.66
CA ALA A 402 39.18 17.97 1.77
C ALA A 402 37.88 17.14 1.72
N ALA A 403 36.91 17.39 2.60
CA ALA A 403 35.66 16.64 2.64
C ALA A 403 34.64 17.21 1.65
N SER A 404 33.87 16.32 1.00
CA SER A 404 32.83 16.67 0.03
C SER A 404 31.54 15.86 0.24
N GLY A 405 30.41 16.36 -0.24
CA GLY A 405 29.15 15.60 -0.25
C GLY A 405 28.18 16.20 -1.25
N GLN A 406 27.39 15.36 -1.93
CA GLN A 406 26.39 15.82 -2.88
C GLN A 406 24.98 15.60 -2.36
N THR A 407 24.03 16.31 -2.94
CA THR A 407 22.60 16.14 -2.70
C THR A 407 21.84 16.66 -3.92
N SER A 408 20.52 16.43 -3.99
CA SER A 408 19.68 17.04 -5.02
C SER A 408 18.23 17.13 -4.63
N SER A 409 17.54 18.12 -5.19
CA SER A 409 16.08 18.24 -5.21
C SER A 409 15.56 18.24 -6.65
N MET A 410 14.23 18.24 -6.80
CA MET A 410 13.54 18.33 -8.08
C MET A 410 12.65 19.57 -8.08
N VAL A 411 12.62 20.29 -9.20
CA VAL A 411 11.61 21.33 -9.49
C VAL A 411 10.92 21.00 -10.81
N GLU A 412 9.76 21.59 -11.04
CA GLU A 412 8.97 21.47 -12.24
C GLU A 412 8.82 22.85 -12.90
N VAL A 413 9.38 22.98 -14.09
CA VAL A 413 9.24 24.17 -14.94
C VAL A 413 7.83 24.15 -15.53
N ARG A 414 7.00 25.10 -15.14
CA ARG A 414 5.61 25.22 -15.57
C ARG A 414 5.42 26.40 -16.53
N PRO A 415 4.57 26.26 -17.56
CA PRO A 415 4.18 27.38 -18.42
C PRO A 415 3.37 28.42 -17.63
N ALA A 416 3.13 29.58 -18.26
CA ALA A 416 2.42 30.71 -17.66
C ALA A 416 0.99 30.34 -17.21
N VAL A 417 0.31 29.46 -17.95
CA VAL A 417 -0.94 28.82 -17.54
C VAL A 417 -0.82 27.33 -17.82
N THR A 418 -1.02 26.49 -16.82
CA THR A 418 -1.15 25.03 -17.02
C THR A 418 -2.59 24.67 -17.34
N GLY A 419 -2.81 23.70 -18.22
CA GLY A 419 -4.13 23.12 -18.49
C GLY A 419 -4.09 21.59 -18.49
N LEU A 420 -4.65 21.00 -17.44
CA LEU A 420 -4.64 19.56 -17.20
C LEU A 420 -6.07 19.02 -17.26
N GLN A 421 -6.28 17.85 -17.88
CA GLN A 421 -7.53 17.11 -17.71
C GLN A 421 -7.83 16.91 -16.22
N GLU A 422 -9.10 16.89 -15.83
CA GLU A 422 -9.47 16.58 -14.44
C GLU A 422 -8.99 15.16 -14.05
N PRO A 423 -8.49 14.98 -12.82
CA PRO A 423 -8.05 13.69 -12.33
C PRO A 423 -9.23 12.82 -11.88
N LEU A 424 -9.06 11.49 -11.87
CA LEU A 424 -9.91 10.61 -11.06
C LEU A 424 -9.79 10.96 -9.57
N PRO A 425 -10.82 10.72 -8.74
CA PRO A 425 -10.81 11.04 -7.31
C PRO A 425 -9.56 10.53 -6.56
N ARG A 426 -9.19 9.25 -6.73
CA ARG A 426 -7.95 8.65 -6.18
C ARG A 426 -6.66 9.37 -6.59
N VAL A 427 -6.58 9.90 -7.82
CA VAL A 427 -5.43 10.68 -8.30
C VAL A 427 -5.43 12.08 -7.67
N ALA A 428 -6.61 12.70 -7.49
CA ALA A 428 -6.73 13.99 -6.81
C ALA A 428 -6.32 13.90 -5.33
N ASP A 429 -6.76 12.86 -4.61
CA ASP A 429 -6.35 12.60 -3.23
C ASP A 429 -4.83 12.38 -3.14
N PHE A 430 -4.26 11.56 -4.01
CA PHE A 430 -2.81 11.33 -4.04
C PHE A 430 -2.01 12.62 -4.30
N ASP A 431 -2.42 13.43 -5.28
CA ASP A 431 -1.79 14.74 -5.56
C ASP A 431 -1.89 15.67 -4.33
N ALA A 432 -3.05 15.69 -3.66
CA ALA A 432 -3.24 16.47 -2.44
C ALA A 432 -2.41 15.93 -1.26
N TRP A 433 -2.23 14.61 -1.17
CA TRP A 433 -1.45 13.93 -0.15
C TRP A 433 0.05 14.21 -0.30
N ALA A 434 0.57 14.07 -1.52
CA ALA A 434 1.97 14.34 -1.82
C ALA A 434 2.34 15.81 -1.56
N ALA A 435 1.43 16.74 -1.88
CA ALA A 435 1.61 18.17 -1.62
C ALA A 435 1.61 18.51 -0.13
N ARG A 436 0.65 17.97 0.66
CA ARG A 436 0.53 18.28 2.11
C ARG A 436 1.65 17.67 2.96
N ASN A 437 2.19 16.52 2.54
CA ASN A 437 3.24 15.78 3.27
C ASN A 437 4.68 16.04 2.80
N GLY A 438 4.94 17.20 2.18
CA GLY A 438 6.31 17.66 1.88
C GLY A 438 7.04 16.87 0.79
N VAL A 439 6.32 16.10 -0.02
CA VAL A 439 6.86 15.32 -1.15
C VAL A 439 6.20 15.72 -2.49
N PRO A 440 6.14 17.02 -2.85
CA PRO A 440 5.41 17.50 -4.03
C PRO A 440 5.94 16.92 -5.35
N ALA A 441 7.17 16.41 -5.38
CA ALA A 441 7.73 15.68 -6.52
C ALA A 441 7.04 14.33 -6.83
N LEU A 442 6.12 13.86 -5.97
CA LEU A 442 5.22 12.74 -6.24
C LEU A 442 3.94 13.16 -6.99
N THR A 443 3.50 14.42 -6.85
CA THR A 443 2.30 14.93 -7.55
C THR A 443 2.43 14.84 -9.06
N GLY A 444 1.31 14.76 -9.79
CA GLY A 444 1.25 14.85 -11.25
C GLY A 444 2.00 13.75 -11.98
N ARG A 445 2.28 12.61 -11.33
CA ARG A 445 2.92 11.43 -11.94
C ARG A 445 1.93 10.55 -12.69
N MET A 446 0.66 10.58 -12.30
CA MET A 446 -0.37 9.76 -12.92
C MET A 446 -0.88 10.40 -14.21
N LYS A 447 -0.94 9.60 -15.27
CA LYS A 447 -1.72 9.93 -16.47
C LYS A 447 -3.16 10.16 -16.05
N ARG A 448 -3.75 11.26 -16.52
CA ARG A 448 -5.13 11.61 -16.19
C ARG A 448 -6.04 11.00 -17.24
N VAL A 449 -6.81 10.00 -16.81
CA VAL A 449 -7.73 9.20 -17.62
C VAL A 449 -9.15 9.36 -17.08
N LEU A 450 -10.14 9.16 -17.94
CA LEU A 450 -11.56 9.33 -17.63
C LEU A 450 -12.39 8.31 -18.42
N THR A 451 -13.24 7.54 -17.76
CA THR A 451 -14.08 6.54 -18.44
C THR A 451 -15.24 7.17 -19.20
N LEU A 452 -15.58 6.63 -20.37
CA LEU A 452 -16.69 7.04 -21.21
C LEU A 452 -17.39 5.80 -21.75
N ALA A 453 -18.69 5.69 -21.51
CA ALA A 453 -19.52 4.65 -22.09
C ALA A 453 -19.52 4.77 -23.63
N SER A 454 -19.25 3.66 -24.32
CA SER A 454 -19.22 3.61 -25.79
C SER A 454 -20.51 4.14 -26.42
N GLY A 455 -20.39 4.94 -27.48
CA GLY A 455 -21.51 5.61 -28.16
C GLY A 455 -22.17 6.77 -27.40
N THR A 456 -21.63 7.21 -26.25
CA THR A 456 -22.24 8.26 -25.40
C THR A 456 -21.41 9.54 -25.29
N SER A 457 -21.87 10.49 -24.49
CA SER A 457 -21.18 11.76 -24.17
C SER A 457 -20.87 11.89 -22.68
N ARG A 458 -19.74 12.48 -22.33
CA ARG A 458 -19.40 12.92 -20.97
C ARG A 458 -18.93 14.37 -20.91
N GLN A 459 -18.98 14.95 -19.71
CA GLN A 459 -18.22 16.17 -19.43
C GLN A 459 -16.74 15.81 -19.20
N VAL A 460 -15.85 16.63 -19.76
CA VAL A 460 -14.39 16.59 -19.53
C VAL A 460 -13.98 17.99 -19.11
N ARG A 461 -13.68 18.17 -17.81
CA ARG A 461 -13.16 19.43 -17.29
C ARG A 461 -11.64 19.49 -17.50
N ILE A 462 -11.16 20.61 -18.01
CA ILE A 462 -9.75 20.98 -18.00
C ILE A 462 -9.51 21.98 -16.87
N ASP A 463 -8.74 21.57 -15.86
CA ASP A 463 -8.30 22.38 -14.74
C ASP A 463 -7.19 23.34 -15.19
N LEU A 464 -7.42 24.64 -15.01
CA LEU A 464 -6.50 25.71 -15.39
C LEU A 464 -5.88 26.37 -14.17
N ALA A 465 -4.59 26.68 -14.23
CA ALA A 465 -3.91 27.46 -13.20
C ALA A 465 -2.91 28.44 -13.81
N ASN A 466 -3.10 29.74 -13.53
CA ASN A 466 -2.15 30.78 -13.88
C ASN A 466 -0.99 30.79 -12.87
N THR A 467 0.24 30.57 -13.34
CA THR A 467 1.45 30.52 -12.50
C THR A 467 2.13 31.89 -12.37
N THR A 468 1.67 32.90 -13.11
CA THR A 468 2.29 34.24 -13.17
C THR A 468 1.66 35.24 -12.18
N SER A 469 2.39 36.33 -11.93
CA SER A 469 1.92 37.49 -11.16
C SER A 469 1.13 38.51 -11.98
N SER A 470 0.70 38.15 -13.19
CA SER A 470 -0.11 38.98 -14.10
C SER A 470 -1.38 38.23 -14.47
N ALA A 471 -2.44 38.94 -14.88
CA ALA A 471 -3.58 38.27 -15.49
C ALA A 471 -3.16 37.59 -16.81
N GLN A 472 -3.82 36.49 -17.16
CA GLN A 472 -3.65 35.79 -18.42
C GLN A 472 -5.02 35.51 -19.04
N SER A 473 -5.15 35.72 -20.35
CA SER A 473 -6.29 35.26 -21.14
C SER A 473 -5.79 34.37 -22.28
N GLY A 474 -6.66 33.59 -22.89
CA GLY A 474 -6.21 32.64 -23.91
C GLY A 474 -7.27 31.64 -24.32
N THR A 475 -6.82 30.52 -24.89
CA THR A 475 -7.69 29.40 -25.27
C THR A 475 -7.17 28.07 -24.72
N VAL A 476 -8.11 27.16 -24.46
CA VAL A 476 -7.86 25.73 -24.25
C VAL A 476 -8.41 25.00 -25.46
N ARG A 477 -7.65 24.10 -26.06
CA ARG A 477 -8.03 23.29 -27.23
C ARG A 477 -7.85 21.80 -26.91
N LEU A 478 -8.78 20.97 -27.38
CA LEU A 478 -8.69 19.52 -27.28
C LEU A 478 -8.43 18.89 -28.65
N ASP A 479 -7.27 18.24 -28.80
CA ASP A 479 -7.05 17.26 -29.86
C ASP A 479 -7.57 15.90 -29.39
N LEU A 480 -8.73 15.52 -29.91
CA LEU A 480 -9.34 14.22 -29.66
C LEU A 480 -8.88 13.18 -30.70
N PRO A 481 -8.81 11.89 -30.34
CA PRO A 481 -8.55 10.82 -31.30
C PRO A 481 -9.73 10.60 -32.26
N LYS A 482 -9.50 9.87 -33.36
CA LYS A 482 -10.55 9.50 -34.32
C LYS A 482 -11.69 8.75 -33.62
N GLY A 483 -12.92 9.01 -34.02
CA GLY A 483 -14.13 8.43 -33.41
C GLY A 483 -14.62 9.18 -32.16
N PHE A 484 -14.07 10.37 -31.90
CA PHE A 484 -14.52 11.27 -30.83
C PHE A 484 -14.74 12.69 -31.37
N SER A 485 -15.62 13.45 -30.71
CA SER A 485 -15.86 14.87 -30.97
C SER A 485 -16.10 15.63 -29.66
N ALA A 486 -15.98 16.96 -29.70
CA ALA A 486 -16.33 17.85 -28.60
C ALA A 486 -17.36 18.89 -29.06
N ASP A 487 -18.12 19.45 -28.11
CA ASP A 487 -19.05 20.55 -28.36
C ASP A 487 -18.38 21.84 -28.88
N ALA A 488 -17.08 22.01 -28.62
CA ALA A 488 -16.23 22.98 -29.27
C ALA A 488 -14.79 22.45 -29.38
N GLU A 489 -14.09 22.77 -30.46
CA GLU A 489 -12.66 22.43 -30.61
C GLU A 489 -11.80 23.17 -29.56
N SER A 490 -12.14 24.43 -29.28
CA SER A 490 -11.47 25.24 -28.25
C SER A 490 -12.44 26.15 -27.50
N LYS A 491 -12.08 26.51 -26.27
CA LYS A 491 -12.84 27.42 -25.40
C LYS A 491 -11.93 28.51 -24.83
N PRO A 492 -12.38 29.77 -24.75
CA PRO A 492 -11.59 30.87 -24.20
C PRO A 492 -11.50 30.79 -22.67
N PHE A 493 -10.45 31.37 -22.10
CA PHE A 493 -10.32 31.58 -20.65
C PHE A 493 -9.82 32.98 -20.32
N THR A 494 -10.04 33.40 -19.08
CA THR A 494 -9.37 34.57 -18.47
C THR A 494 -9.18 34.29 -16.98
N LEU A 495 -7.96 34.47 -16.49
CA LEU A 495 -7.54 34.20 -15.11
C LEU A 495 -6.78 35.41 -14.57
N ALA A 496 -7.11 35.82 -13.33
CA ALA A 496 -6.29 36.76 -12.58
C ALA A 496 -4.91 36.16 -12.25
N ALA A 497 -3.97 36.99 -11.80
CA ALA A 497 -2.66 36.55 -11.31
C ALA A 497 -2.80 35.46 -10.24
N GLY A 498 -2.07 34.34 -10.38
CA GLY A 498 -2.13 33.20 -9.47
C GLY A 498 -3.47 32.43 -9.41
N ALA A 499 -4.47 32.82 -10.21
CA ALA A 499 -5.81 32.25 -10.11
C ALA A 499 -5.94 30.88 -10.78
N LYS A 500 -6.85 30.06 -10.24
CA LYS A 500 -7.31 28.82 -10.86
C LYS A 500 -8.66 29.03 -11.54
N GLY A 501 -8.97 28.20 -12.53
CA GLY A 501 -10.28 28.13 -13.18
C GLY A 501 -10.41 26.82 -13.94
N ALA A 502 -11.39 26.72 -14.84
CA ALA A 502 -11.55 25.54 -15.67
C ALA A 502 -12.25 25.86 -17.00
N ALA A 503 -12.05 24.99 -18.00
CA ALA A 503 -12.86 24.93 -19.20
C ALA A 503 -13.43 23.51 -19.35
N THR A 504 -14.75 23.37 -19.40
CA THR A 504 -15.42 22.05 -19.52
C THR A 504 -15.91 21.84 -20.94
N PHE A 505 -15.64 20.66 -21.50
CA PHE A 505 -16.07 20.22 -22.83
C PHE A 505 -17.06 19.06 -22.69
N THR A 506 -18.07 19.02 -23.57
CA THR A 506 -18.90 17.83 -23.74
C THR A 506 -18.25 16.98 -24.83
N VAL A 507 -17.61 15.88 -24.45
CA VAL A 507 -16.92 14.97 -25.36
C VAL A 507 -17.78 13.75 -25.63
N THR A 508 -17.95 13.41 -26.90
CA THR A 508 -18.80 12.31 -27.38
C THR A 508 -17.95 11.29 -28.13
N ASN A 509 -18.14 9.99 -27.84
CA ASN A 509 -17.66 8.93 -28.72
C ASN A 509 -18.66 8.76 -29.87
N THR A 510 -18.27 9.21 -31.05
CA THR A 510 -19.10 9.22 -32.27
C THR A 510 -19.00 7.93 -33.08
N ASP A 511 -18.07 7.05 -32.72
CA ASP A 511 -17.87 5.74 -33.34
C ASP A 511 -17.91 4.65 -32.26
N ALA A 512 -19.09 4.07 -32.07
CA ALA A 512 -19.32 3.00 -31.10
C ALA A 512 -18.74 1.64 -31.53
N SER A 513 -18.13 1.54 -32.73
CA SER A 513 -17.40 0.34 -33.17
C SER A 513 -15.94 0.31 -32.69
N LEU A 514 -15.47 1.40 -32.09
CA LEU A 514 -14.16 1.44 -31.45
C LEU A 514 -14.05 0.37 -30.34
N PRO A 515 -12.91 -0.35 -30.24
CA PRO A 515 -12.67 -1.28 -29.15
C PRO A 515 -12.81 -0.61 -27.77
N THR A 516 -13.42 -1.35 -26.84
CA THR A 516 -13.56 -0.95 -25.43
C THR A 516 -12.51 -1.68 -24.59
N SER A 517 -12.44 -1.36 -23.30
CA SER A 517 -11.54 -2.03 -22.35
C SER A 517 -10.06 -1.85 -22.72
N ASN A 518 -9.17 -2.69 -22.20
CA ASN A 518 -7.74 -2.76 -22.53
C ASN A 518 -7.42 -2.98 -24.03
N GLN A 519 -8.40 -3.32 -24.87
CA GLN A 519 -8.28 -3.39 -26.33
C GLN A 519 -8.43 -2.00 -27.00
N GLY A 520 -8.95 -1.00 -26.27
CA GLY A 520 -9.09 0.38 -26.73
C GLY A 520 -7.76 1.12 -26.83
N GLY A 521 -7.60 1.95 -27.87
CA GLY A 521 -6.50 2.90 -28.01
C GLY A 521 -5.11 2.29 -27.79
N SER A 522 -4.39 2.78 -26.78
CA SER A 522 -3.10 2.25 -26.34
C SER A 522 -3.22 1.73 -24.89
N GLY A 523 -3.32 0.40 -24.72
CA GLY A 523 -3.46 -0.24 -23.41
C GLY A 523 -4.77 0.06 -22.67
N GLY A 524 -5.81 0.46 -23.41
CA GLY A 524 -7.10 0.91 -22.91
C GLY A 524 -7.35 2.42 -23.06
N ASP A 525 -6.31 3.20 -23.32
CA ASP A 525 -6.40 4.66 -23.36
C ASP A 525 -6.52 5.22 -24.79
N TYR A 526 -7.62 5.91 -25.04
CA TYR A 526 -7.77 6.83 -26.16
C TYR A 526 -7.11 8.17 -25.81
N ASP A 527 -5.84 8.30 -26.17
CA ASP A 527 -5.03 9.50 -25.93
C ASP A 527 -5.65 10.77 -26.53
N LEU A 528 -5.79 11.80 -25.70
CA LEU A 528 -6.09 13.17 -26.11
C LEU A 528 -4.94 14.12 -25.77
N THR A 529 -4.89 15.26 -26.45
CA THR A 529 -3.93 16.34 -26.14
C THR A 529 -4.68 17.59 -25.75
N VAL A 530 -4.34 18.14 -24.58
CA VAL A 530 -4.82 19.44 -24.11
C VAL A 530 -3.77 20.47 -24.48
N THR A 531 -4.12 21.44 -25.32
CA THR A 531 -3.25 22.58 -25.65
C THR A 531 -3.83 23.85 -25.03
N THR A 532 -3.11 24.47 -24.09
CA THR A 532 -3.52 25.72 -23.45
C THR A 532 -2.59 26.84 -23.88
N THR A 533 -3.12 27.81 -24.63
CA THR A 533 -2.37 28.93 -25.20
C THR A 533 -2.67 30.20 -24.42
N PRO A 534 -1.78 30.64 -23.51
CA PRO A 534 -1.93 31.90 -22.77
C PRO A 534 -1.53 33.12 -23.62
N SER A 535 -1.92 34.31 -23.13
CA SER A 535 -1.58 35.63 -23.69
C SER A 535 -0.09 35.96 -23.64
N SER A 536 0.70 35.21 -22.86
CA SER A 536 2.16 35.37 -22.79
C SER A 536 2.84 34.06 -22.38
N GLY A 537 4.04 33.82 -22.91
CA GLY A 537 4.78 32.57 -22.71
C GLY A 537 4.43 31.49 -23.74
N ALA A 538 5.07 30.33 -23.61
CA ALA A 538 4.76 29.17 -24.44
C ALA A 538 3.41 28.54 -24.06
N ALA A 539 2.78 27.87 -25.02
CA ALA A 539 1.59 27.05 -24.75
C ALA A 539 1.95 25.84 -23.87
N ASP A 540 1.03 25.48 -22.97
CA ASP A 540 1.07 24.19 -22.29
C ASP A 540 0.51 23.10 -23.19
N VAL A 541 1.19 21.96 -23.26
CA VAL A 541 0.77 20.80 -24.08
C VAL A 541 0.83 19.57 -23.20
N GLN A 542 -0.34 19.11 -22.78
CA GLN A 542 -0.51 18.03 -21.80
C GLN A 542 -1.24 16.84 -22.42
N LYS A 543 -0.93 15.64 -21.91
CA LYS A 543 -1.60 14.41 -22.33
C LYS A 543 -2.65 14.01 -21.31
N GLY A 544 -3.80 13.61 -21.83
CA GLY A 544 -4.88 12.95 -21.09
C GLY A 544 -5.35 11.72 -21.86
N GLY A 545 -6.31 10.99 -21.31
CA GLY A 545 -6.90 9.83 -21.97
C GLY A 545 -8.40 9.68 -21.67
N LEU A 546 -9.08 9.00 -22.58
CA LEU A 546 -10.44 8.49 -22.38
C LEU A 546 -10.40 6.96 -22.43
N GLU A 547 -11.07 6.32 -21.47
CA GLU A 547 -11.18 4.86 -21.38
C GLU A 547 -12.58 4.46 -21.83
N LEU A 548 -12.73 3.78 -22.97
CA LEU A 548 -14.05 3.36 -23.43
C LEU A 548 -14.51 2.11 -22.67
N VAL A 549 -15.60 2.22 -21.91
CA VAL A 549 -16.25 1.06 -21.26
C VAL A 549 -17.38 0.52 -22.16
N PRO A 550 -17.66 -0.80 -22.15
CA PRO A 550 -18.79 -1.37 -22.87
C PRO A 550 -20.13 -0.82 -22.40
N THR A 551 -21.16 -1.01 -23.23
CA THR A 551 -22.54 -0.61 -22.92
C THR A 551 -23.52 -1.70 -23.31
N ALA A 552 -24.60 -1.86 -22.55
CA ALA A 552 -25.73 -2.71 -22.95
C ALA A 552 -27.09 -2.15 -22.50
N GLN A 553 -28.13 -2.52 -23.24
CA GLN A 553 -29.52 -2.35 -22.84
C GLN A 553 -30.08 -3.71 -22.42
N LEU A 554 -30.35 -3.89 -21.13
CA LEU A 554 -30.80 -5.16 -20.58
C LEU A 554 -32.30 -5.33 -20.82
N SER A 555 -32.69 -6.50 -21.32
CA SER A 555 -34.08 -6.79 -21.68
C SER A 555 -34.88 -7.28 -20.49
N LYS A 556 -36.15 -6.86 -20.39
CA LYS A 556 -37.08 -7.42 -19.41
C LYS A 556 -37.47 -8.83 -19.85
N ALA A 557 -37.32 -9.80 -18.95
CA ALA A 557 -37.86 -11.14 -19.13
C ALA A 557 -39.38 -11.13 -18.88
N THR A 558 -40.17 -11.73 -19.78
CA THR A 558 -41.63 -11.82 -19.67
C THR A 558 -42.06 -12.88 -18.66
N THR A 559 -41.26 -13.93 -18.52
CA THR A 559 -41.32 -14.96 -17.49
C THR A 559 -39.95 -14.98 -16.81
N ALA A 560 -39.89 -15.18 -15.49
CA ALA A 560 -38.60 -15.39 -14.81
C ALA A 560 -37.93 -16.67 -15.35
N PRO A 561 -36.63 -16.65 -15.69
CA PRO A 561 -35.88 -17.86 -16.00
C PRO A 561 -36.00 -18.92 -14.91
N ALA A 562 -35.96 -20.19 -15.32
CA ALA A 562 -35.60 -21.26 -14.41
C ALA A 562 -34.14 -21.06 -13.95
N ILE A 563 -33.82 -21.60 -12.78
CA ILE A 563 -32.44 -21.66 -12.26
C ILE A 563 -32.14 -23.15 -12.11
N ASP A 564 -31.79 -23.78 -13.23
CA ASP A 564 -31.57 -25.23 -13.36
C ASP A 564 -30.26 -25.61 -14.08
N GLY A 565 -29.51 -24.59 -14.51
CA GLY A 565 -28.21 -24.64 -15.16
C GLY A 565 -28.27 -24.82 -16.68
N LYS A 566 -29.41 -24.55 -17.33
CA LYS A 566 -29.63 -24.81 -18.77
C LYS A 566 -30.44 -23.71 -19.46
N GLU A 567 -29.81 -23.03 -20.43
CA GLU A 567 -30.53 -22.08 -21.28
C GLU A 567 -31.61 -22.77 -22.15
N SER A 568 -32.88 -22.43 -21.90
CA SER A 568 -33.99 -22.72 -22.81
C SER A 568 -34.17 -21.62 -23.86
N ALA A 569 -34.71 -21.98 -25.03
CA ALA A 569 -34.87 -21.05 -26.14
C ALA A 569 -35.79 -19.85 -25.79
N GLY A 570 -35.21 -18.64 -25.77
CA GLY A 570 -35.92 -17.39 -25.47
C GLY A 570 -36.07 -17.06 -23.99
N GLU A 571 -35.46 -17.86 -23.10
CA GLU A 571 -35.52 -17.69 -21.64
C GLU A 571 -34.75 -16.46 -21.15
N TYR A 572 -33.54 -16.26 -21.70
CA TYR A 572 -32.71 -15.08 -21.46
C TYR A 572 -32.78 -14.12 -22.66
N PRO A 573 -33.74 -13.18 -22.71
CA PRO A 573 -33.79 -12.19 -23.77
C PRO A 573 -32.64 -11.19 -23.64
N GLY A 574 -32.06 -10.79 -24.78
CA GLY A 574 -31.01 -9.79 -24.85
C GLY A 574 -29.94 -10.14 -25.86
N GLN A 575 -28.91 -9.29 -25.94
CA GLN A 575 -27.70 -9.55 -26.69
C GLN A 575 -26.81 -10.53 -25.91
N GLU A 576 -26.18 -11.47 -26.63
CA GLU A 576 -25.10 -12.28 -26.08
C GLU A 576 -23.81 -11.44 -25.96
N ILE A 577 -23.24 -11.44 -24.77
CA ILE A 577 -22.07 -10.66 -24.37
C ILE A 577 -20.83 -11.57 -24.46
N ASP A 578 -19.79 -11.10 -25.15
CA ASP A 578 -18.48 -11.76 -25.15
C ASP A 578 -17.70 -11.39 -23.88
N LEU A 579 -17.36 -12.42 -23.11
CA LEU A 579 -16.63 -12.36 -21.84
C LEU A 579 -15.17 -12.85 -21.98
N SER A 580 -14.70 -13.07 -23.20
CA SER A 580 -13.42 -13.75 -23.49
C SER A 580 -12.20 -12.82 -23.50
N ARG A 581 -12.34 -11.56 -23.07
CA ARG A 581 -11.21 -10.62 -23.03
C ARG A 581 -10.36 -10.90 -21.79
N MET A 582 -9.08 -11.20 -21.99
CA MET A 582 -8.13 -11.35 -20.87
C MET A 582 -7.82 -9.99 -20.22
N TRP A 583 -7.68 -9.97 -18.89
CA TRP A 583 -7.28 -8.77 -18.13
C TRP A 583 -6.14 -8.99 -17.14
N GLU A 584 -5.94 -10.21 -16.66
CA GLU A 584 -4.81 -10.59 -15.79
C GLU A 584 -4.49 -12.08 -16.00
N GLY A 585 -3.24 -12.47 -15.73
CA GLY A 585 -2.81 -13.87 -15.74
C GLY A 585 -2.03 -14.30 -16.98
N THR A 586 -2.03 -15.60 -17.23
CA THR A 586 -1.48 -16.23 -18.44
C THR A 586 -2.45 -16.01 -19.61
N ALA A 587 -1.97 -16.01 -20.85
CA ALA A 587 -2.85 -15.96 -22.01
C ALA A 587 -3.45 -17.33 -22.29
N CYS A 588 -4.75 -17.38 -22.59
CA CYS A 588 -5.41 -18.59 -23.09
C CYS A 588 -4.64 -19.15 -24.31
N ASP A 589 -4.28 -20.42 -24.27
CA ASP A 589 -3.70 -21.16 -25.40
C ASP A 589 -4.71 -21.26 -26.56
N SER A 590 -6.01 -21.30 -26.26
CA SER A 590 -7.07 -21.23 -27.28
C SER A 590 -8.43 -20.79 -26.72
N ALA A 591 -9.41 -20.56 -27.60
CA ALA A 591 -10.80 -20.37 -27.17
C ALA A 591 -11.46 -21.64 -26.61
N ALA A 592 -10.84 -22.81 -26.77
CA ALA A 592 -11.28 -24.03 -26.10
C ALA A 592 -10.76 -24.13 -24.66
N ASP A 593 -9.60 -23.51 -24.38
CA ASP A 593 -8.91 -23.53 -23.08
C ASP A 593 -9.44 -22.40 -22.17
N CYS A 594 -9.59 -21.16 -22.65
CA CYS A 594 -10.50 -20.22 -22.01
C CYS A 594 -11.26 -19.28 -22.97
N SER A 595 -12.59 -19.41 -23.00
CA SER A 595 -13.52 -18.39 -23.53
C SER A 595 -14.88 -18.45 -22.83
N ALA A 596 -15.67 -17.37 -22.91
CA ALA A 596 -16.98 -17.34 -22.28
C ALA A 596 -17.96 -16.37 -22.95
N THR A 597 -19.26 -16.71 -22.88
CA THR A 597 -20.35 -15.81 -23.25
C THR A 597 -21.35 -15.65 -22.11
N GLY A 598 -22.03 -14.51 -22.08
CA GLY A 598 -23.05 -14.21 -21.06
C GLY A 598 -24.31 -13.60 -21.64
N LYS A 599 -25.44 -13.80 -20.95
CA LYS A 599 -26.71 -13.09 -21.21
C LYS A 599 -27.26 -12.57 -19.90
N VAL A 600 -27.81 -11.35 -19.93
CA VAL A 600 -28.35 -10.69 -18.75
C VAL A 600 -29.71 -10.08 -19.07
N SER A 601 -30.71 -10.52 -18.32
CA SER A 601 -32.09 -10.02 -18.37
C SER A 601 -32.54 -9.59 -16.97
N TRP A 602 -33.70 -8.96 -16.86
CA TRP A 602 -34.26 -8.55 -15.57
C TRP A 602 -35.76 -8.84 -15.45
N THR A 603 -36.20 -9.12 -14.23
CA THR A 603 -37.60 -9.18 -13.81
C THR A 603 -37.89 -8.01 -12.86
N ASP A 604 -39.13 -7.80 -12.45
CA ASP A 604 -39.48 -6.67 -11.55
C ASP A 604 -38.78 -6.74 -10.17
N ASP A 605 -38.22 -7.90 -9.80
CA ASP A 605 -37.58 -8.17 -8.51
C ASP A 605 -36.07 -8.50 -8.58
N ALA A 606 -35.50 -8.79 -9.76
CA ALA A 606 -34.14 -9.33 -9.88
C ALA A 606 -33.46 -9.10 -11.23
N LEU A 607 -32.11 -9.18 -11.22
CA LEU A 607 -31.32 -9.53 -12.39
C LEU A 607 -31.27 -11.05 -12.55
N ASN A 608 -31.26 -11.53 -13.78
CA ASN A 608 -31.07 -12.94 -14.12
C ASN A 608 -29.91 -13.02 -15.11
N VAL A 609 -28.87 -13.75 -14.73
CA VAL A 609 -27.60 -13.88 -15.45
C VAL A 609 -27.43 -15.33 -15.86
N LEU A 610 -27.04 -15.54 -17.12
CA LEU A 610 -26.57 -16.79 -17.68
C LEU A 610 -25.12 -16.59 -18.12
N VAL A 611 -24.22 -17.51 -17.75
CA VAL A 611 -22.84 -17.55 -18.25
C VAL A 611 -22.54 -18.95 -18.76
N LYS A 612 -21.95 -19.02 -19.95
CA LYS A 612 -21.41 -20.26 -20.54
C LYS A 612 -19.90 -20.11 -20.66
N VAL A 613 -19.18 -21.00 -20.01
CA VAL A 613 -17.72 -21.05 -20.03
C VAL A 613 -17.31 -22.22 -20.91
N ARG A 614 -16.33 -21.98 -21.78
CA ARG A 614 -15.59 -22.97 -22.52
C ARG A 614 -14.19 -23.06 -21.95
N ASP A 615 -13.84 -24.25 -21.51
CA ASP A 615 -12.60 -24.60 -20.85
C ASP A 615 -12.38 -26.11 -21.12
N ASP A 616 -11.19 -26.52 -21.50
CA ASP A 616 -10.87 -27.90 -21.90
C ASP A 616 -10.21 -28.73 -20.78
N LYS A 617 -9.98 -28.14 -19.60
CA LYS A 617 -9.33 -28.79 -18.47
C LYS A 617 -9.76 -28.23 -17.10
N GLN A 618 -10.60 -29.03 -16.44
CA GLN A 618 -11.10 -28.76 -15.10
C GLN A 618 -9.98 -28.51 -14.08
N GLY A 619 -10.09 -27.39 -13.38
CA GLY A 619 -9.27 -27.01 -12.24
C GLY A 619 -9.57 -27.77 -10.96
N THR A 620 -9.13 -27.21 -9.84
CA THR A 620 -9.22 -27.89 -8.53
C THR A 620 -10.66 -27.87 -8.01
N VAL A 621 -11.34 -29.02 -7.98
CA VAL A 621 -12.64 -29.16 -7.30
C VAL A 621 -12.45 -28.99 -5.79
N LEU A 622 -12.94 -27.87 -5.25
CA LEU A 622 -12.78 -27.51 -3.84
C LEU A 622 -13.73 -28.29 -2.91
N GLY A 623 -13.36 -28.39 -1.63
CA GLY A 623 -14.21 -28.96 -0.59
C GLY A 623 -15.50 -28.17 -0.39
N ALA A 624 -16.59 -28.83 -0.03
CA ALA A 624 -17.89 -28.16 0.21
C ALA A 624 -17.86 -27.11 1.36
N ASP A 625 -16.82 -27.11 2.20
CA ASP A 625 -16.51 -26.13 3.24
C ASP A 625 -15.55 -25.00 2.80
N ASP A 626 -15.04 -25.05 1.57
CA ASP A 626 -14.03 -24.15 1.00
C ASP A 626 -14.62 -23.21 -0.07
N CYS A 627 -15.89 -22.82 0.11
CA CYS A 627 -16.66 -21.93 -0.77
C CYS A 627 -16.35 -20.46 -0.49
N LYS A 628 -15.23 -20.00 -1.04
CA LYS A 628 -14.65 -18.66 -0.81
C LYS A 628 -13.59 -18.35 -1.85
N ARG A 629 -13.37 -17.05 -2.12
CA ARG A 629 -12.19 -16.56 -2.85
C ARG A 629 -12.10 -17.21 -4.23
N HIS A 630 -13.16 -17.03 -5.01
CA HIS A 630 -13.45 -17.72 -6.27
C HIS A 630 -12.24 -17.85 -7.23
N TRP A 631 -11.38 -16.83 -7.30
CA TRP A 631 -10.13 -16.79 -8.10
C TRP A 631 -9.06 -17.86 -7.81
N ARG A 632 -9.33 -18.82 -6.92
CA ARG A 632 -8.47 -19.99 -6.63
C ARG A 632 -8.71 -21.17 -7.56
N SER A 633 -9.83 -21.18 -8.30
CA SER A 633 -10.20 -22.25 -9.24
C SER A 633 -11.22 -21.73 -10.26
N ASP A 634 -11.71 -22.60 -11.14
CA ASP A 634 -12.67 -22.24 -12.19
C ASP A 634 -13.93 -21.65 -11.57
N SER A 635 -14.26 -20.43 -11.96
CA SER A 635 -15.38 -19.70 -11.36
C SER A 635 -15.83 -18.50 -12.19
N VAL A 636 -17.03 -18.03 -11.90
CA VAL A 636 -17.60 -16.80 -12.45
C VAL A 636 -17.77 -15.78 -11.34
N GLU A 637 -17.35 -14.53 -11.57
CA GLU A 637 -17.69 -13.40 -10.70
C GLU A 637 -18.69 -12.48 -11.39
N ILE A 638 -19.77 -12.12 -10.70
CA ILE A 638 -20.75 -11.12 -11.16
C ILE A 638 -20.63 -9.90 -10.26
N ALA A 639 -20.33 -8.75 -10.86
CA ALA A 639 -20.05 -7.49 -10.16
C ALA A 639 -21.02 -6.38 -10.60
N ILE A 640 -21.72 -5.78 -9.64
CA ILE A 640 -22.81 -4.82 -9.85
C ILE A 640 -22.55 -3.56 -9.02
N ASP A 641 -22.40 -2.42 -9.67
CA ASP A 641 -22.56 -1.09 -9.06
C ASP A 641 -24.01 -0.63 -9.35
N PRO A 642 -24.92 -0.66 -8.36
CA PRO A 642 -26.31 -0.30 -8.61
C PRO A 642 -26.47 1.16 -9.04
N ARG A 643 -25.56 2.07 -8.68
CA ARG A 643 -25.70 3.51 -8.95
C ARG A 643 -24.92 3.97 -10.18
N GLY A 644 -23.86 3.26 -10.57
CA GLY A 644 -22.99 3.63 -11.68
C GLY A 644 -22.15 4.87 -11.38
N ASP A 645 -21.75 5.05 -10.12
CA ASP A 645 -20.87 6.12 -9.63
C ASP A 645 -19.94 5.73 -8.47
N SER A 646 -19.78 4.43 -8.20
CA SER A 646 -18.82 3.94 -7.21
C SER A 646 -17.38 4.28 -7.57
N GLU A 647 -16.64 4.84 -6.61
CA GLU A 647 -15.17 5.04 -6.72
C GLU A 647 -14.40 3.74 -6.49
N ASN A 648 -14.94 2.88 -5.63
CA ASN A 648 -14.39 1.60 -5.20
C ASN A 648 -15.52 0.67 -4.76
N THR A 649 -15.19 -0.61 -4.55
CA THR A 649 -16.16 -1.70 -4.38
C THR A 649 -16.91 -1.72 -3.05
N SER A 650 -16.57 -0.88 -2.06
CA SER A 650 -17.27 -0.81 -0.75
C SER A 650 -18.75 -0.38 -0.84
N THR A 651 -19.21 0.00 -2.03
CA THR A 651 -20.60 0.41 -2.31
C THR A 651 -21.28 -0.48 -3.36
N THR A 652 -20.61 -1.55 -3.78
CA THR A 652 -21.03 -2.48 -4.85
C THR A 652 -21.48 -3.83 -4.29
N PHE A 653 -22.11 -4.64 -5.14
CA PHE A 653 -22.37 -6.06 -4.91
C PHE A 653 -21.46 -6.88 -5.81
N LYS A 654 -20.71 -7.85 -5.28
CA LYS A 654 -19.88 -8.80 -6.05
C LYS A 654 -20.10 -10.19 -5.50
N THR A 655 -20.23 -11.17 -6.38
CA THR A 655 -20.43 -12.58 -6.00
C THR A 655 -19.58 -13.49 -6.87
N GLY A 656 -18.71 -14.28 -6.23
CA GLY A 656 -18.01 -15.39 -6.85
C GLY A 656 -18.87 -16.67 -6.81
N ILE A 657 -18.84 -17.42 -7.90
CA ILE A 657 -19.62 -18.65 -8.09
C ILE A 657 -18.71 -19.76 -8.62
N PHE A 658 -18.55 -20.82 -7.82
CA PHE A 658 -17.94 -22.07 -8.27
C PHE A 658 -19.00 -22.97 -8.93
N PRO A 659 -18.73 -23.57 -10.11
CA PRO A 659 -19.70 -24.41 -10.81
C PRO A 659 -19.96 -25.75 -10.09
N ARG A 660 -18.95 -26.31 -9.40
CA ARG A 660 -19.05 -27.61 -8.72
C ARG A 660 -18.06 -27.73 -7.57
N MET A 661 -18.59 -27.98 -6.37
CA MET A 661 -17.83 -28.36 -5.17
C MET A 661 -17.76 -29.89 -5.04
N SER A 662 -17.01 -30.39 -4.05
CA SER A 662 -16.82 -31.82 -3.79
C SER A 662 -18.09 -32.62 -3.50
N ASP A 663 -19.21 -31.97 -3.16
CA ASP A 663 -20.52 -32.61 -2.96
C ASP A 663 -21.39 -32.64 -4.24
N GLY A 664 -20.85 -32.12 -5.36
CA GLY A 664 -21.50 -32.08 -6.66
C GLY A 664 -22.40 -30.88 -6.92
N LYS A 665 -22.49 -29.90 -6.00
CA LYS A 665 -23.32 -28.70 -6.16
C LYS A 665 -22.48 -27.46 -6.51
N PRO A 666 -23.06 -26.43 -7.17
CA PRO A 666 -22.43 -25.11 -7.20
C PRO A 666 -22.42 -24.48 -5.80
N CYS A 667 -21.55 -23.50 -5.59
CA CYS A 667 -21.58 -22.67 -4.40
C CYS A 667 -21.22 -21.21 -4.73
N PHE A 668 -21.73 -20.27 -3.93
CA PHE A 668 -21.54 -18.84 -4.14
C PHE A 668 -21.22 -18.09 -2.84
N GLU A 669 -20.46 -17.02 -2.99
CA GLU A 669 -19.97 -16.13 -1.94
C GLU A 669 -20.24 -14.66 -2.31
N ARG A 670 -19.86 -13.74 -1.42
CA ARG A 670 -19.57 -12.35 -1.77
C ARG A 670 -18.15 -12.02 -1.35
N ASP A 671 -17.39 -11.37 -2.22
CA ASP A 671 -15.99 -11.00 -1.96
C ASP A 671 -15.64 -9.59 -2.47
N ALA A 672 -14.81 -8.91 -1.69
CA ALA A 672 -14.27 -7.59 -1.98
C ALA A 672 -15.32 -6.51 -2.33
N ASP A 673 -16.46 -6.52 -1.63
CA ASP A 673 -17.60 -5.62 -1.87
C ASP A 673 -18.15 -4.97 -0.57
N ALA A 674 -19.37 -4.43 -0.62
CA ALA A 674 -20.02 -3.78 0.53
C ALA A 674 -20.34 -4.70 1.72
N HIS A 675 -20.40 -6.04 1.55
CA HIS A 675 -20.74 -7.00 2.60
C HIS A 675 -20.27 -8.41 2.20
N GLN A 676 -18.95 -8.64 2.27
CA GLN A 676 -18.34 -9.93 1.95
C GLN A 676 -18.71 -11.03 2.95
N GLY A 677 -18.65 -12.29 2.51
CA GLY A 677 -18.91 -13.49 3.32
C GLY A 677 -19.73 -14.56 2.57
N PRO A 678 -20.14 -15.65 3.26
CA PRO A 678 -20.89 -16.75 2.66
C PRO A 678 -22.20 -16.27 2.02
N GLY A 679 -22.45 -16.63 0.75
CA GLY A 679 -23.53 -16.06 -0.04
C GLY A 679 -24.94 -16.30 0.55
N ALA A 680 -25.15 -17.43 1.23
CA ALA A 680 -26.40 -17.73 1.93
C ALA A 680 -26.68 -16.80 3.13
N GLU A 681 -25.65 -16.15 3.68
CA GLU A 681 -25.75 -15.19 4.79
C GLU A 681 -25.79 -13.74 4.27
N THR A 682 -24.98 -13.42 3.27
CA THR A 682 -24.76 -12.06 2.76
C THR A 682 -25.63 -11.69 1.55
N ALA A 683 -26.25 -12.68 0.89
CA ALA A 683 -27.22 -12.53 -0.20
C ALA A 683 -28.31 -13.63 -0.15
N PRO A 684 -29.12 -13.72 0.93
CA PRO A 684 -30.02 -14.85 1.19
C PRO A 684 -31.19 -15.01 0.20
N GLY A 685 -31.43 -14.06 -0.71
CA GLY A 685 -32.41 -14.20 -1.79
C GLY A 685 -31.80 -14.67 -3.12
N MET A 686 -30.47 -14.67 -3.25
CA MET A 686 -29.77 -15.10 -4.45
C MET A 686 -29.94 -16.62 -4.67
N GLN A 687 -30.07 -17.01 -5.93
CA GLN A 687 -30.19 -18.41 -6.35
C GLN A 687 -29.19 -18.69 -7.45
N VAL A 688 -28.55 -19.87 -7.39
CA VAL A 688 -27.54 -20.31 -8.35
C VAL A 688 -27.82 -21.76 -8.75
N ALA A 689 -27.69 -22.05 -10.04
CA ALA A 689 -27.56 -23.39 -10.58
C ALA A 689 -26.36 -23.47 -11.53
N SER A 690 -25.82 -24.67 -11.69
CA SER A 690 -24.76 -24.93 -12.67
C SER A 690 -24.86 -26.35 -13.22
N VAL A 691 -24.44 -26.50 -14.48
CA VAL A 691 -24.19 -27.78 -15.13
C VAL A 691 -22.76 -27.78 -15.64
N VAL A 692 -21.96 -28.71 -15.16
CA VAL A 692 -20.63 -29.03 -15.72
C VAL A 692 -20.82 -30.09 -16.81
N ASN A 693 -20.15 -29.92 -17.94
CA ASN A 693 -20.27 -30.84 -19.07
C ASN A 693 -19.52 -32.16 -18.81
N GLU A 694 -19.99 -33.26 -19.41
CA GLU A 694 -19.39 -34.59 -19.28
C GLU A 694 -19.37 -35.26 -20.69
N PRO A 695 -18.20 -35.52 -21.31
CA PRO A 695 -16.85 -35.23 -20.81
C PRO A 695 -16.63 -33.73 -20.59
N TYR A 696 -15.70 -33.38 -19.69
CA TYR A 696 -15.42 -31.99 -19.36
C TYR A 696 -15.01 -31.20 -20.60
N ASP A 697 -15.75 -30.13 -20.86
CA ASP A 697 -15.47 -29.16 -21.91
C ASP A 697 -16.09 -27.78 -21.61
N GLY A 698 -16.12 -27.46 -20.31
CA GLY A 698 -16.67 -26.23 -19.73
C GLY A 698 -17.93 -26.46 -18.90
N TYR A 699 -18.62 -25.37 -18.58
CA TYR A 699 -19.79 -25.36 -17.71
C TYR A 699 -20.73 -24.19 -17.99
N THR A 700 -21.99 -24.34 -17.57
CA THR A 700 -23.00 -23.28 -17.58
C THR A 700 -23.34 -22.89 -16.15
N ILE A 701 -23.49 -21.59 -15.87
CA ILE A 701 -23.97 -21.03 -14.60
C ILE A 701 -25.19 -20.15 -14.87
N GLU A 702 -26.20 -20.29 -14.01
CA GLU A 702 -27.37 -19.42 -13.94
C GLU A 702 -27.45 -18.81 -12.56
N ALA A 703 -27.67 -17.49 -12.49
CA ALA A 703 -27.82 -16.76 -11.24
C ALA A 703 -29.03 -15.82 -11.28
N LYS A 704 -29.91 -15.91 -10.28
CA LYS A 704 -30.93 -14.91 -9.97
C LYS A 704 -30.44 -14.06 -8.80
N ILE A 705 -30.28 -12.76 -9.01
CA ILE A 705 -29.79 -11.78 -8.01
C ILE A 705 -30.92 -10.77 -7.73
N PRO A 706 -31.66 -10.90 -6.61
CA PRO A 706 -32.73 -9.96 -6.26
C PRO A 706 -32.22 -8.54 -6.01
N PHE A 707 -32.94 -7.53 -6.51
CA PHE A 707 -32.58 -6.12 -6.31
C PHE A 707 -32.58 -5.69 -4.83
N LYS A 708 -33.30 -6.42 -3.97
CA LYS A 708 -33.32 -6.20 -2.51
C LYS A 708 -32.05 -6.67 -1.78
N ASP A 709 -31.21 -7.48 -2.41
CA ASP A 709 -29.95 -7.99 -1.84
C ASP A 709 -28.74 -7.11 -2.26
N LEU A 710 -28.97 -6.15 -3.17
CA LEU A 710 -28.01 -5.11 -3.57
C LEU A 710 -27.91 -4.00 -2.49
N PRO A 711 -26.76 -3.32 -2.34
CA PRO A 711 -26.56 -2.28 -1.31
C PRO A 711 -27.42 -1.02 -1.51
N THR A 712 -27.90 -0.77 -2.74
CA THR A 712 -28.78 0.37 -3.07
C THR A 712 -29.76 0.03 -4.20
N ALA A 713 -30.78 0.87 -4.35
CA ALA A 713 -31.67 0.89 -5.50
C ALA A 713 -30.87 1.10 -6.80
N VAL A 714 -31.09 0.23 -7.79
CA VAL A 714 -30.49 0.34 -9.14
C VAL A 714 -30.87 1.66 -9.82
N ASP A 715 -29.92 2.29 -10.50
CA ASP A 715 -30.12 3.38 -11.44
C ASP A 715 -30.42 2.80 -12.83
N PRO A 716 -31.69 2.81 -13.30
CA PRO A 716 -32.05 2.18 -14.58
C PRO A 716 -31.40 2.84 -15.80
N ALA A 717 -30.76 4.00 -15.66
CA ALA A 717 -30.09 4.69 -16.75
C ALA A 717 -28.61 4.27 -16.92
N ARG A 718 -27.95 3.78 -15.86
CA ARG A 718 -26.47 3.69 -15.84
C ARG A 718 -25.85 2.68 -14.85
N MET A 719 -26.59 1.64 -14.45
CA MET A 719 -26.06 0.59 -13.57
C MET A 719 -24.71 0.05 -14.09
N GLY A 720 -23.68 0.05 -13.25
CA GLY A 720 -22.40 -0.58 -13.57
C GLY A 720 -22.51 -2.09 -13.45
N LEU A 721 -22.05 -2.81 -14.47
CA LEU A 721 -22.06 -4.28 -14.50
C LEU A 721 -20.74 -4.80 -15.07
N ASN A 722 -20.21 -5.84 -14.45
CA ASN A 722 -19.16 -6.66 -15.05
C ASN A 722 -19.42 -8.14 -14.75
N ILE A 723 -18.92 -8.99 -15.64
CA ILE A 723 -18.88 -10.43 -15.45
C ILE A 723 -17.47 -10.86 -15.79
N PHE A 724 -16.84 -11.55 -14.85
CA PHE A 724 -15.50 -12.12 -15.00
C PHE A 724 -15.59 -13.64 -14.98
N VAL A 725 -14.66 -14.29 -15.65
CA VAL A 725 -14.45 -15.73 -15.55
C VAL A 725 -12.99 -15.96 -15.18
N TYR A 726 -12.80 -16.85 -14.22
CA TYR A 726 -11.50 -17.28 -13.73
C TYR A 726 -11.29 -18.69 -14.22
N ASP A 727 -10.11 -18.91 -14.77
CA ASP A 727 -9.66 -20.15 -15.38
C ASP A 727 -8.39 -20.63 -14.64
N SER A 728 -8.34 -21.95 -14.41
CA SER A 728 -7.43 -22.56 -13.45
C SER A 728 -7.12 -24.02 -13.78
N ASP A 729 -6.39 -24.21 -14.86
CA ASP A 729 -5.65 -25.41 -15.26
C ASP A 729 -4.80 -26.12 -14.16
N THR A 730 -4.67 -25.55 -12.95
CA THR A 730 -3.90 -26.09 -11.81
C THR A 730 -4.70 -27.02 -10.89
N GLN A 731 -3.93 -27.83 -10.15
CA GLN A 731 -4.42 -28.66 -9.04
C GLN A 731 -3.87 -28.20 -7.68
N ASP A 732 -3.37 -26.94 -7.60
CA ASP A 732 -2.74 -26.34 -6.42
C ASP A 732 -3.52 -25.14 -5.84
N LYS A 733 -4.78 -24.96 -6.25
CA LYS A 733 -5.68 -23.87 -5.85
C LYS A 733 -5.16 -22.46 -6.21
N THR A 734 -4.46 -22.34 -7.33
CA THR A 734 -4.03 -21.04 -7.88
C THR A 734 -4.69 -20.79 -9.24
N GLY A 735 -5.48 -19.72 -9.34
CA GLY A 735 -6.05 -19.28 -10.63
C GLY A 735 -4.97 -18.70 -11.54
N GLN A 736 -5.04 -19.03 -12.83
CA GLN A 736 -3.99 -18.71 -13.81
C GLN A 736 -4.38 -17.60 -14.77
N THR A 737 -5.64 -17.59 -15.21
CA THR A 737 -6.12 -16.70 -16.26
C THR A 737 -7.41 -16.03 -15.80
N ARG A 738 -7.58 -14.75 -16.15
CA ARG A 738 -8.79 -14.00 -15.84
C ARG A 738 -9.28 -13.29 -17.09
N ILE A 739 -10.50 -13.65 -17.49
CA ILE A 739 -11.22 -13.05 -18.60
C ILE A 739 -12.45 -12.29 -18.09
N GLY A 740 -13.09 -11.45 -18.92
CA GLY A 740 -14.35 -10.80 -18.59
C GLY A 740 -14.91 -9.88 -19.67
N TRP A 741 -16.00 -9.20 -19.35
CA TRP A 741 -16.66 -8.27 -20.28
C TRP A 741 -15.89 -6.96 -20.44
N SER A 742 -15.63 -6.26 -19.33
CA SER A 742 -14.96 -4.96 -19.26
C SER A 742 -13.62 -5.11 -18.54
N THR A 743 -12.50 -4.83 -19.21
CA THR A 743 -11.20 -5.42 -18.87
C THR A 743 -10.02 -4.45 -18.75
N TRP A 744 -9.42 -4.37 -17.55
CA TRP A 744 -8.14 -3.69 -17.26
C TRP A 744 -7.43 -4.40 -16.11
N GLY A 745 -6.11 -4.20 -15.94
CA GLY A 745 -5.42 -4.68 -14.74
C GLY A 745 -5.96 -4.00 -13.48
N GLY A 746 -6.49 -4.80 -12.54
CA GLY A 746 -7.16 -4.31 -11.32
C GLY A 746 -8.65 -3.98 -11.46
N VAL A 747 -9.29 -4.30 -12.59
CA VAL A 747 -10.68 -3.91 -12.88
C VAL A 747 -11.71 -4.46 -11.87
N GLN A 748 -11.41 -5.57 -11.19
CA GLN A 748 -12.24 -6.11 -10.11
C GLN A 748 -12.36 -5.16 -8.90
N GLY A 749 -11.44 -4.19 -8.78
CA GLY A 749 -11.46 -3.11 -7.78
C GLY A 749 -11.86 -1.72 -8.30
N ASP A 750 -11.94 -1.52 -9.63
CA ASP A 750 -12.24 -0.24 -10.29
C ASP A 750 -13.69 -0.21 -10.87
N PRO A 751 -14.76 -0.04 -10.07
CA PRO A 751 -16.13 -0.07 -10.59
C PRO A 751 -16.47 1.02 -11.60
N TYR A 752 -15.74 2.15 -11.58
CA TYR A 752 -15.85 3.20 -12.60
C TYR A 752 -15.42 2.76 -14.02
N ARG A 753 -14.78 1.58 -14.15
CA ARG A 753 -14.41 0.89 -15.41
C ARG A 753 -15.34 -0.28 -15.76
N TRP A 754 -16.36 -0.58 -14.97
CA TRP A 754 -17.35 -1.59 -15.34
C TRP A 754 -18.22 -1.09 -16.49
N ALA A 755 -18.87 -2.01 -17.21
CA ALA A 755 -19.71 -1.65 -18.34
C ALA A 755 -20.99 -0.92 -17.86
N VAL A 756 -21.45 0.07 -18.64
CA VAL A 756 -22.62 0.87 -18.27
C VAL A 756 -23.87 0.24 -18.89
N THR A 757 -24.82 -0.15 -18.04
CA THR A 757 -26.04 -0.83 -18.45
C THR A 757 -27.30 -0.02 -18.14
N SER A 758 -28.31 -0.19 -19.00
CA SER A 758 -29.63 0.43 -18.82
C SER A 758 -30.74 -0.61 -18.74
N LEU A 759 -31.77 -0.34 -17.94
CA LEU A 759 -32.95 -1.18 -17.73
C LEU A 759 -34.21 -0.38 -18.10
N PRO A 760 -34.57 -0.27 -19.41
CA PRO A 760 -35.64 0.61 -19.85
C PRO A 760 -37.01 0.21 -19.29
N GLY A 761 -37.67 1.14 -18.60
CA GLY A 761 -38.97 0.89 -17.98
C GLY A 761 -38.91 0.19 -16.62
N TYR A 762 -37.74 -0.19 -16.13
CA TYR A 762 -37.58 -0.57 -14.72
C TYR A 762 -37.77 0.65 -13.82
N THR A 763 -38.52 0.47 -12.72
CA THR A 763 -38.70 1.48 -11.68
C THR A 763 -38.32 0.83 -10.35
N PRO A 764 -37.30 1.31 -9.63
CA PRO A 764 -36.91 0.73 -8.35
C PRO A 764 -38.07 0.72 -7.34
N PRO A 765 -38.26 -0.38 -6.57
CA PRO A 765 -39.25 -0.44 -5.50
C PRO A 765 -39.14 0.73 -4.50
N SER A 766 -40.29 1.27 -4.10
CA SER A 766 -40.35 2.38 -3.15
C SER A 766 -39.79 1.97 -1.78
N GLY A 767 -38.81 2.75 -1.29
CA GLY A 767 -38.19 2.54 0.01
C GLY A 767 -36.78 1.92 -0.01
N LEU A 768 -36.29 1.47 -1.17
CA LEU A 768 -34.86 1.13 -1.32
C LEU A 768 -34.01 2.41 -1.30
N PRO A 769 -32.86 2.43 -0.58
CA PRO A 769 -32.01 3.62 -0.50
C PRO A 769 -31.22 3.84 -1.79
N THR A 770 -31.07 5.10 -2.21
CA THR A 770 -30.18 5.50 -3.32
C THR A 770 -28.78 5.89 -2.87
N THR A 771 -28.52 5.89 -1.57
CA THR A 771 -27.22 6.14 -0.94
C THR A 771 -26.81 4.87 -0.22
N PRO A 772 -25.60 4.33 -0.44
CA PRO A 772 -25.18 3.08 0.17
C PRO A 772 -25.07 3.23 1.70
N PRO A 773 -25.41 2.17 2.47
CA PRO A 773 -25.05 2.11 3.88
C PRO A 773 -23.51 2.03 4.02
N PRO A 774 -22.96 2.27 5.22
CA PRO A 774 -21.57 1.95 5.50
C PRO A 774 -21.28 0.47 5.19
N PRO A 775 -20.13 0.14 4.57
CA PRO A 775 -19.76 -1.24 4.27
C PRO A 775 -19.57 -2.07 5.55
N VAL A 776 -19.89 -3.35 5.48
CA VAL A 776 -19.62 -4.32 6.54
C VAL A 776 -18.18 -4.81 6.36
N MET A 777 -17.23 -4.06 6.91
CA MET A 777 -15.80 -4.41 6.86
C MET A 777 -15.47 -5.52 7.86
N PRO A 778 -14.62 -6.51 7.50
CA PRO A 778 -14.00 -7.41 8.47
C PRO A 778 -13.24 -6.64 9.56
N THR A 779 -13.36 -7.09 10.80
CA THR A 779 -12.70 -6.50 11.97
C THR A 779 -11.65 -7.41 12.60
N ASP A 780 -11.64 -8.69 12.24
CA ASP A 780 -10.97 -9.74 13.00
C ASP A 780 -9.51 -9.89 12.55
N ALA A 781 -8.65 -9.04 13.10
CA ALA A 781 -7.22 -9.05 12.83
C ALA A 781 -6.45 -10.11 13.65
N ALA A 782 -5.41 -10.68 13.05
CA ALA A 782 -4.42 -11.51 13.73
C ALA A 782 -3.55 -10.65 14.68
N THR A 783 -3.63 -10.91 15.99
CA THR A 783 -2.97 -10.09 17.03
C THR A 783 -1.60 -10.62 17.45
N SER A 784 -0.62 -9.74 17.63
CA SER A 784 0.74 -10.03 18.11
C SER A 784 0.80 -10.71 19.48
N VAL A 785 -0.21 -10.49 20.34
CA VAL A 785 -0.28 -11.13 21.67
C VAL A 785 -0.57 -12.63 21.62
N ASN A 786 -1.05 -13.14 20.48
CA ASN A 786 -1.30 -14.56 20.23
C ASN A 786 -0.19 -15.23 19.40
N SER A 787 0.90 -14.51 19.08
CA SER A 787 2.04 -15.01 18.30
C SER A 787 3.28 -15.24 19.18
N PRO A 788 3.66 -16.51 19.47
CA PRO A 788 4.88 -16.81 20.24
C PRO A 788 6.15 -16.25 19.59
N GLU A 789 6.21 -16.21 18.26
CA GLU A 789 7.35 -15.67 17.51
C GLU A 789 7.49 -14.15 17.72
N SER A 790 6.38 -13.41 17.63
CA SER A 790 6.34 -11.98 17.98
C SER A 790 6.72 -11.73 19.45
N ILE A 791 6.24 -12.57 20.40
CA ILE A 791 6.58 -12.45 21.83
C ILE A 791 8.07 -12.68 22.07
N LEU A 792 8.67 -13.72 21.46
CA LEU A 792 10.11 -14.00 21.56
C LEU A 792 10.95 -12.87 20.97
N GLN A 793 10.53 -12.29 19.85
CA GLN A 793 11.18 -11.10 19.28
C GLN A 793 11.07 -9.89 20.21
N ALA A 794 9.90 -9.62 20.80
CA ALA A 794 9.73 -8.50 21.75
C ALA A 794 10.63 -8.65 22.98
N VAL A 795 10.80 -9.88 23.51
CA VAL A 795 11.77 -10.18 24.58
C VAL A 795 13.22 -9.96 24.13
N ARG A 796 13.58 -10.34 22.89
CA ARG A 796 14.94 -10.17 22.32
C ARG A 796 15.30 -8.72 22.05
N THR A 797 14.36 -7.94 21.51
CA THR A 797 14.59 -6.57 21.01
C THR A 797 14.27 -5.49 22.03
N GLY A 798 13.39 -5.76 23.01
CA GLY A 798 12.83 -4.75 23.90
C GLY A 798 11.76 -3.87 23.25
N VAL A 799 11.36 -4.14 22.00
CA VAL A 799 10.31 -3.41 21.28
C VAL A 799 8.95 -4.03 21.63
N PRO A 800 7.96 -3.25 22.11
CA PRO A 800 6.62 -3.77 22.44
C PRO A 800 5.88 -4.35 21.22
N LEU A 801 4.92 -5.22 21.50
CA LEU A 801 4.08 -5.87 20.49
C LEU A 801 3.18 -4.84 19.79
N ALA A 802 2.78 -5.14 18.55
CA ALA A 802 1.84 -4.32 17.75
C ALA A 802 2.22 -2.83 17.60
N ALA A 803 3.52 -2.50 17.73
CA ALA A 803 4.08 -1.14 17.87
C ALA A 803 3.32 -0.25 18.88
N THR A 804 2.90 -0.87 19.99
CA THR A 804 2.27 -0.20 21.13
C THR A 804 3.31 0.45 22.06
N SER A 805 2.85 1.21 23.05
CA SER A 805 3.68 1.61 24.18
C SER A 805 4.11 0.39 25.01
N ALA A 806 5.18 0.51 25.78
CA ALA A 806 5.51 -0.49 26.79
C ALA A 806 4.50 -0.42 27.94
N ALA A 807 4.05 -1.57 28.44
CA ALA A 807 3.16 -1.61 29.61
C ALA A 807 3.86 -0.97 30.84
N PRO A 808 3.19 -0.10 31.62
CA PRO A 808 3.81 0.58 32.75
C PRO A 808 4.37 -0.40 33.80
N ALA A 809 5.46 -0.04 34.48
CA ALA A 809 6.02 -0.88 35.55
C ALA A 809 5.02 -1.16 36.70
N SER A 810 4.07 -0.25 36.92
CA SER A 810 2.94 -0.42 37.87
C SER A 810 1.84 -1.37 37.39
N ASP A 811 1.89 -1.80 36.13
CA ASP A 811 0.85 -2.58 35.47
C ASP A 811 1.45 -3.43 34.35
N THR A 812 2.22 -4.44 34.75
CA THR A 812 2.89 -5.40 33.86
C THR A 812 2.84 -6.80 34.45
N ALA A 813 3.12 -7.84 33.66
CA ALA A 813 3.28 -9.22 34.14
C ALA A 813 4.49 -9.92 33.51
N ARG A 814 5.12 -10.82 34.27
CA ARG A 814 6.29 -11.60 33.82
C ARG A 814 6.37 -12.97 34.47
N ILE A 815 7.05 -13.90 33.81
CA ILE A 815 7.45 -15.20 34.38
C ILE A 815 8.46 -14.93 35.52
N VAL A 816 8.31 -15.62 36.65
CA VAL A 816 9.30 -15.62 37.74
C VAL A 816 9.66 -17.04 38.16
N GLY A 817 10.92 -17.24 38.56
CA GLY A 817 11.47 -18.58 38.81
C GLY A 817 11.71 -19.36 37.51
N ARG A 818 11.91 -20.68 37.65
CA ARG A 818 11.99 -21.61 36.50
C ARG A 818 10.62 -22.30 36.33
N PRO A 819 10.07 -22.36 35.10
CA PRO A 819 8.92 -23.21 34.81
C PRO A 819 9.23 -24.68 35.13
N LYS A 820 8.20 -25.43 35.54
CA LYS A 820 8.27 -26.87 35.83
C LYS A 820 7.47 -27.63 34.78
N VAL A 821 8.12 -28.53 34.05
CA VAL A 821 7.48 -29.46 33.12
C VAL A 821 7.05 -30.72 33.88
N SER A 822 5.79 -31.13 33.76
CA SER A 822 5.30 -32.39 34.33
C SER A 822 3.99 -32.82 33.64
N GLY A 823 3.82 -34.11 33.38
CA GLY A 823 2.56 -34.66 32.84
C GLY A 823 2.11 -34.06 31.51
N GLY A 824 3.05 -33.67 30.63
CA GLY A 824 2.73 -33.02 29.35
C GLY A 824 2.26 -31.57 29.47
N SER A 825 2.45 -30.93 30.62
CA SER A 825 2.12 -29.52 30.87
C SER A 825 3.28 -28.76 31.53
N VAL A 826 3.29 -27.45 31.36
CA VAL A 826 4.19 -26.51 32.03
C VAL A 826 3.43 -25.77 33.12
N THR A 827 3.95 -25.78 34.35
CA THR A 827 3.46 -24.93 35.46
C THR A 827 4.52 -23.92 35.86
N PHE A 828 4.15 -22.65 36.00
CA PHE A 828 5.05 -21.55 36.33
C PHE A 828 4.37 -20.47 37.17
N GLU A 829 5.15 -19.61 37.80
CA GLU A 829 4.65 -18.43 38.52
C GLU A 829 4.63 -17.20 37.61
N LEU A 830 3.44 -16.63 37.44
CA LEU A 830 3.20 -15.36 36.75
C LEU A 830 3.09 -14.25 37.79
N LEU A 831 4.08 -13.37 37.89
CA LEU A 831 4.05 -12.20 38.75
C LEU A 831 3.51 -11.00 37.98
N ALA A 832 2.36 -10.47 38.40
CA ALA A 832 1.79 -9.23 37.88
C ALA A 832 1.85 -8.09 38.90
N THR A 833 2.14 -6.87 38.44
CA THR A 833 2.18 -5.65 39.27
C THR A 833 0.89 -4.82 39.21
N GLY A 834 0.01 -5.08 38.23
CA GLY A 834 -1.28 -4.41 38.08
C GLY A 834 -2.30 -5.24 37.30
N PRO A 835 -3.47 -4.67 36.95
CA PRO A 835 -4.56 -5.35 36.27
C PRO A 835 -4.47 -5.32 34.73
N GLY A 836 -4.64 -6.48 34.11
CA GLY A 836 -4.55 -6.66 32.67
C GLY A 836 -4.91 -8.09 32.26
N THR A 837 -4.44 -8.51 31.09
CA THR A 837 -4.69 -9.85 30.55
C THR A 837 -3.38 -10.44 30.04
N ALA A 838 -3.05 -11.63 30.51
CA ALA A 838 -1.88 -12.37 30.04
C ALA A 838 -2.29 -13.46 29.03
N TYR A 839 -1.58 -13.52 27.91
CA TYR A 839 -1.69 -14.56 26.89
C TYR A 839 -0.44 -15.41 26.99
N VAL A 840 -0.62 -16.68 27.31
CA VAL A 840 0.46 -17.61 27.63
C VAL A 840 0.47 -18.72 26.60
N HIS A 841 1.62 -19.00 25.99
CA HIS A 841 1.77 -20.08 25.01
C HIS A 841 3.00 -20.94 25.32
N VAL A 842 2.87 -22.25 25.12
CA VAL A 842 4.01 -23.17 25.01
C VAL A 842 4.24 -23.45 23.52
N TRP A 843 5.47 -23.23 23.04
CA TRP A 843 5.80 -23.25 21.62
C TRP A 843 7.19 -23.83 21.34
N ASP A 844 7.30 -24.80 20.45
CA ASP A 844 8.56 -25.44 20.02
C ASP A 844 8.80 -25.38 18.50
N GLY A 845 8.11 -24.47 17.83
CA GLY A 845 7.91 -24.44 16.37
C GLY A 845 6.44 -24.60 16.01
N LYS A 846 5.64 -25.22 16.88
CA LYS A 846 4.17 -25.21 16.86
C LYS A 846 3.62 -24.80 18.22
N VAL A 847 2.40 -24.25 18.26
CA VAL A 847 1.71 -23.97 19.53
C VAL A 847 1.23 -25.29 20.13
N LEU A 848 1.81 -25.68 21.27
CA LEU A 848 1.45 -26.91 21.99
C LEU A 848 0.31 -26.69 22.99
N GLY A 849 0.11 -25.45 23.43
CA GLY A 849 -0.94 -25.06 24.34
C GLY A 849 -0.97 -23.57 24.56
N THR A 850 -2.17 -23.02 24.71
CA THR A 850 -2.44 -21.60 24.97
C THR A 850 -3.30 -21.46 26.22
N ARG A 851 -3.09 -20.40 27.00
CA ARG A 851 -3.98 -20.01 28.11
C ARG A 851 -4.07 -18.50 28.24
N LYS A 852 -5.30 -17.97 28.21
CA LYS A 852 -5.61 -16.60 28.59
C LYS A 852 -5.82 -16.52 30.12
N VAL A 853 -5.26 -15.50 30.77
CA VAL A 853 -5.36 -15.29 32.22
C VAL A 853 -5.69 -13.83 32.50
N ASP A 854 -6.91 -13.57 32.96
CA ASP A 854 -7.33 -12.23 33.37
C ASP A 854 -6.86 -11.89 34.78
N ILE A 855 -6.26 -10.72 34.92
CA ILE A 855 -5.58 -10.25 36.12
C ILE A 855 -6.34 -9.04 36.66
N GLY A 856 -7.10 -9.25 37.75
CA GLY A 856 -7.85 -8.17 38.42
C GLY A 856 -7.03 -7.33 39.41
N ARG A 857 -5.85 -7.81 39.84
CA ARG A 857 -4.97 -7.12 40.81
C ARG A 857 -3.54 -7.66 40.77
N ALA A 858 -2.60 -6.89 41.33
CA ALA A 858 -1.21 -7.31 41.56
C ALA A 858 -1.10 -8.63 42.36
N GLY A 859 -0.05 -9.39 42.13
CA GLY A 859 0.27 -10.63 42.84
C GLY A 859 0.89 -11.70 41.94
N ALA A 860 1.55 -12.68 42.57
CA ALA A 860 1.97 -13.92 41.91
C ALA A 860 0.79 -14.89 41.76
N ARG A 861 0.81 -15.71 40.70
CA ARG A 861 -0.18 -16.74 40.40
C ARG A 861 0.52 -17.94 39.76
N SER A 862 0.23 -19.14 40.25
CA SER A 862 0.58 -20.37 39.53
C SER A 862 -0.33 -20.52 38.30
N VAL A 863 0.28 -20.74 37.13
CA VAL A 863 -0.41 -20.95 35.86
C VAL A 863 0.11 -22.22 35.22
N THR A 864 -0.81 -23.10 34.81
CA THR A 864 -0.51 -24.35 34.09
C THR A 864 -1.03 -24.28 32.66
N VAL A 865 -0.22 -24.68 31.68
CA VAL A 865 -0.55 -24.67 30.24
C VAL A 865 -0.08 -26.00 29.61
N PRO A 866 -0.85 -26.60 28.67
CA PRO A 866 -0.40 -27.79 27.94
C PRO A 866 0.89 -27.54 27.14
N GLY A 867 1.66 -28.61 26.91
CA GLY A 867 2.96 -28.57 26.25
C GLY A 867 4.11 -28.85 27.22
N ALA A 868 5.25 -29.28 26.68
CA ALA A 868 6.40 -29.75 27.48
C ALA A 868 7.78 -29.40 26.90
N SER A 869 7.85 -28.83 25.69
CA SER A 869 9.07 -28.57 24.92
C SER A 869 9.15 -27.11 24.45
N GLY A 870 10.36 -26.67 24.08
CA GLY A 870 10.60 -25.37 23.45
C GLY A 870 10.61 -24.20 24.44
N TRP A 871 9.65 -23.28 24.28
CA TRP A 871 9.57 -22.02 24.99
C TRP A 871 8.21 -21.84 25.64
N LEU A 872 8.21 -21.40 26.89
CA LEU A 872 7.07 -20.73 27.51
C LEU A 872 7.16 -19.24 27.16
N THR A 873 6.10 -18.70 26.59
CA THR A 873 5.99 -17.28 26.21
C THR A 873 4.77 -16.65 26.89
N VAL A 874 4.88 -15.38 27.24
CA VAL A 874 3.82 -14.57 27.86
C VAL A 874 3.80 -13.19 27.21
N ALA A 875 2.69 -12.82 26.58
CA ALA A 875 2.31 -11.44 26.34
C ALA A 875 1.41 -10.95 27.48
N PHE A 876 1.49 -9.67 27.83
CA PHE A 876 0.59 -9.02 28.77
C PHE A 876 0.09 -7.69 28.22
N GLU A 877 -1.22 -7.53 28.16
CA GLU A 877 -1.91 -6.28 27.84
C GLU A 877 -2.33 -5.57 29.14
N SER A 878 -1.82 -4.36 29.35
CA SER A 878 -2.17 -3.52 30.50
C SER A 878 -3.53 -2.84 30.30
N ARG A 879 -4.36 -2.75 31.35
CA ARG A 879 -5.60 -1.92 31.30
C ARG A 879 -5.32 -0.42 31.19
N LYS A 880 -4.09 0.02 31.47
CA LYS A 880 -3.61 1.39 31.23
C LYS A 880 -3.01 1.58 29.84
N GLY A 881 -3.03 0.55 28.99
CA GLY A 881 -2.47 0.55 27.65
C GLY A 881 -1.01 0.10 27.60
N GLY A 882 -0.61 -0.38 26.43
CA GLY A 882 0.73 -0.91 26.16
C GLY A 882 0.89 -2.39 26.50
N THR A 883 1.97 -2.97 26.00
CA THR A 883 2.26 -4.41 26.11
C THR A 883 3.58 -4.69 26.83
N ALA A 884 3.66 -5.85 27.48
CA ALA A 884 4.91 -6.42 27.99
C ALA A 884 5.05 -7.87 27.56
N SER A 885 6.30 -8.33 27.43
CA SER A 885 6.63 -9.67 26.97
C SER A 885 7.63 -10.34 27.90
N SER A 886 7.44 -11.64 28.14
CA SER A 886 8.31 -12.46 28.97
C SER A 886 8.40 -13.86 28.36
N ALA A 887 9.57 -14.48 28.38
CA ALA A 887 9.77 -15.83 27.87
C ALA A 887 10.78 -16.59 28.72
N ALA A 888 10.63 -17.92 28.76
CA ALA A 888 11.54 -18.84 29.41
C ALA A 888 11.69 -20.11 28.57
N GLN A 889 12.93 -20.50 28.29
CA GLN A 889 13.20 -21.77 27.61
C GLN A 889 12.88 -22.94 28.56
N LEU A 890 12.23 -23.97 28.02
CA LEU A 890 11.88 -25.18 28.74
C LEU A 890 13.01 -26.19 28.59
N THR A 891 13.75 -26.40 29.68
CA THR A 891 14.67 -27.54 29.81
C THR A 891 13.88 -28.74 30.29
N GLY A 892 13.89 -29.83 29.50
CA GLY A 892 13.35 -31.14 29.89
C GLY A 892 14.13 -31.77 31.04
#